data_AF-A0A964D5R1-F1
#
_entry.id   AF-A0A964D5R1-F1
#
_cell.length_a   1.000
_cell.length_b   1.000
_cell.length_c   1.000
_cell.angle_alpha   90.00
_cell.angle_beta   90.00
_cell.angle_gamma   90.00
#
_symmetry.space_group_name_H-M   'P 1'
#
loop_
_entity.id
_entity.type
_entity.pdbx_description
1 polymer ?
#
loop_
_entity_poly.entity_id
_entity_poly.type
_entity_poly.pdbx_seq_one_letter_code
_entity_poly.pdbx_strand_id
1 'polypeptide(L)'
;MNLPTVQKQIIFLDSAVENYQHLIKGADEGAKIVILDDNSSGIAQITEALAAESNVAAIHIISHGSPGSINLGTATVNSDYLEKFSTQLQQWRKALTTKANILLYGCEVAACETGKNFLKRLSELAGASIAASANLTGSTELGGDWNLEIQTGPIEARVPFNPKALKTYSGVLGLAPKVDFTTGNNPNSVSIGDFNGDGKPDLAVANLNSNTTSILLNTTPTNATTPTFATQATFATDINPASVSIGDFNGDGKPDLATANVTNIASILLNTTATGATTPTFAPKVDFPTGSSPVSVSIGDINGDGKPDLAVANAGSNTASILLNTTTTGATTPTFATNVDFPTGSSPVSVSIGDFNGDGKPDLAVANFGSAIASILLNTTATGATTPTFATNVDFPTGNSPRSVSIGDINGDGKPDLAVANNSSNNASILLNTTPTGATTPTFATNVDFPTGSASNSVSIGDFNGDGKPDLAVANFGNSTASILLNTTPKVTAVTATTADGSYKAGDTIAITVTFNAAVNVTGTPQLQLETGTTDQFANYTSGSGSTTLTFNYVVQAGDTSADLEYLTTNSLTLNGGTIKDNLAVDAILTLPALADANSLGGNKAIIIDGVAPTITSITSTTTDGSYNTTGNINVTVNFSEAVTLAGGNMSVALDTGGTVTIAPFTGTSAVGTYTPAAGQNSTDLNSTTITLATGATLRDAAANNATLTIPAGQSLADNKAIVVDTIVPTVALTSTSPTTTNAPFLVTATFSESVTGFIASDVTVANGTVSGFTGSGTNHQPPQTHPF
;
A
#
# COMPACT_ATOMS: atom_id res chain seq x y z
N MET A 1 3.17 28.87 -50.92
CA MET A 1 3.82 29.02 -49.61
C MET A 1 2.78 28.57 -48.60
N ASN A 2 2.84 27.30 -48.15
CA ASN A 2 1.87 26.77 -47.19
C ASN A 2 2.09 27.48 -45.86
N LEU A 3 1.07 28.18 -45.37
CA LEU A 3 1.05 28.66 -43.99
C LEU A 3 1.18 27.44 -43.05
N PRO A 4 1.96 27.51 -41.96
CA PRO A 4 2.02 26.42 -41.00
C PRO A 4 0.60 26.19 -40.47
N THR A 5 0.12 24.95 -40.49
CA THR A 5 -1.07 24.56 -39.73
C THR A 5 -0.88 24.99 -38.29
N VAL A 6 -1.73 25.91 -37.81
CA VAL A 6 -1.75 26.34 -36.40
C VAL A 6 -1.98 25.08 -35.56
N GLN A 7 -0.95 24.66 -34.83
CA GLN A 7 -1.07 23.50 -33.95
C GLN A 7 -2.01 23.85 -32.79
N LYS A 8 -2.89 22.93 -32.41
CA LYS A 8 -3.90 23.19 -31.39
C LYS A 8 -3.26 23.26 -30.00
N GLN A 9 -3.46 24.37 -29.30
CA GLN A 9 -2.92 24.60 -27.96
C GLN A 9 -4.03 24.94 -26.98
N ILE A 10 -3.87 24.51 -25.73
CA ILE A 10 -4.80 24.79 -24.64
C ILE A 10 -4.03 25.40 -23.46
N ILE A 11 -4.52 26.51 -22.96
CA ILE A 11 -4.01 27.22 -21.78
C ILE A 11 -4.95 26.92 -20.62
N PHE A 12 -4.48 26.17 -19.65
CA PHE A 12 -5.10 26.03 -18.35
C PHE A 12 -4.50 27.05 -17.41
N LEU A 13 -5.36 27.83 -16.80
CA LEU A 13 -4.96 28.90 -15.94
C LEU A 13 -5.69 28.74 -14.61
N ASP A 14 -4.92 28.68 -13.54
CA ASP A 14 -5.47 28.59 -12.19
C ASP A 14 -6.03 29.95 -11.75
N SER A 15 -7.27 29.98 -11.26
CA SER A 15 -7.90 31.22 -10.80
C SER A 15 -7.24 31.81 -9.56
N ALA A 16 -6.43 31.03 -8.82
CA ALA A 16 -5.60 31.51 -7.73
C ALA A 16 -4.38 32.32 -8.22
N VAL A 17 -4.04 32.27 -9.52
CA VAL A 17 -2.95 33.08 -10.09
C VAL A 17 -3.33 34.56 -10.08
N GLU A 18 -2.49 35.35 -9.45
CA GLU A 18 -2.72 36.78 -9.35
C GLU A 18 -2.86 37.46 -10.73
N ASN A 19 -3.88 38.31 -10.90
CA ASN A 19 -4.14 39.09 -12.12
C ASN A 19 -4.12 38.23 -13.41
N TYR A 20 -4.61 37.00 -13.32
CA TYR A 20 -4.62 36.09 -14.44
C TYR A 20 -5.38 36.60 -15.68
N GLN A 21 -6.35 37.50 -15.49
CA GLN A 21 -7.11 38.11 -16.57
C GLN A 21 -6.20 38.94 -17.50
N HIS A 22 -5.07 39.44 -17.00
CA HIS A 22 -4.03 40.05 -17.82
C HIS A 22 -3.41 39.05 -18.80
N LEU A 23 -3.14 37.83 -18.33
CA LEU A 23 -2.62 36.74 -19.16
C LEU A 23 -3.65 36.29 -20.20
N ILE A 24 -4.93 36.23 -19.84
CA ILE A 24 -6.02 35.93 -20.79
C ILE A 24 -6.04 36.93 -21.95
N LYS A 25 -5.95 38.24 -21.66
CA LYS A 25 -5.89 39.29 -22.70
C LYS A 25 -4.63 39.21 -23.56
N GLY A 26 -3.59 38.60 -23.00
CA GLY A 26 -2.29 38.41 -23.62
C GLY A 26 -2.12 37.15 -24.45
N ALA A 27 -3.08 36.22 -24.37
CA ALA A 27 -2.98 34.91 -24.99
C ALA A 27 -2.89 35.00 -26.52
N ASP A 28 -2.17 34.05 -27.13
CA ASP A 28 -2.04 33.94 -28.58
C ASP A 28 -3.41 33.74 -29.27
N GLU A 29 -3.59 34.36 -30.44
CA GLU A 29 -4.81 34.20 -31.24
C GLU A 29 -5.01 32.73 -31.64
N GLY A 30 -6.13 32.14 -31.20
CA GLY A 30 -6.49 30.75 -31.48
C GLY A 30 -6.16 29.73 -30.37
N ALA A 31 -5.51 30.15 -29.28
CA ALA A 31 -5.35 29.30 -28.09
C ALA A 31 -6.69 29.15 -27.35
N LYS A 32 -7.07 27.92 -27.00
CA LYS A 32 -8.24 27.68 -26.14
C LYS A 32 -7.83 27.92 -24.68
N ILE A 33 -8.61 28.72 -23.94
CA ILE A 33 -8.35 29.01 -22.53
C ILE A 33 -9.37 28.30 -21.66
N VAL A 34 -8.91 27.67 -20.57
CA VAL A 34 -9.74 27.05 -19.53
C VAL A 34 -9.28 27.60 -18.18
N ILE A 35 -10.21 28.16 -17.41
CA ILE A 35 -9.95 28.66 -16.07
C ILE A 35 -10.25 27.55 -15.08
N LEU A 36 -9.32 27.26 -14.18
CA LEU A 36 -9.48 26.28 -13.12
C LEU A 36 -10.04 26.98 -11.88
N ASP A 37 -11.16 26.47 -11.38
CA ASP A 37 -11.77 26.88 -10.11
C ASP A 37 -10.86 26.48 -8.94
N ASP A 38 -10.57 27.43 -8.06
CA ASP A 38 -9.73 27.27 -6.87
C ASP A 38 -10.39 26.43 -5.78
N ASN A 39 -11.70 26.19 -5.87
CA ASN A 39 -12.48 25.36 -4.95
C ASN A 39 -12.63 23.91 -5.41
N SER A 40 -12.03 23.53 -6.54
CA SER A 40 -12.11 22.18 -7.11
C SER A 40 -10.74 21.66 -7.52
N SER A 41 -10.57 20.33 -7.58
CA SER A 41 -9.30 19.73 -8.03
C SER A 41 -8.99 20.14 -9.48
N GLY A 42 -7.89 20.85 -9.69
CA GLY A 42 -7.48 21.30 -11.02
C GLY A 42 -7.12 20.16 -11.96
N ILE A 43 -6.58 19.04 -11.46
CA ILE A 43 -6.35 17.83 -12.28
C ILE A 43 -7.66 17.26 -12.83
N ALA A 44 -8.72 17.21 -12.01
CA ALA A 44 -10.02 16.74 -12.46
C ALA A 44 -10.60 17.65 -13.56
N GLN A 45 -10.51 18.97 -13.35
CA GLN A 45 -10.96 19.97 -14.30
C GLN A 45 -10.20 19.90 -15.64
N ILE A 46 -8.86 19.76 -15.60
CA ILE A 46 -8.05 19.58 -16.81
C ILE A 46 -8.44 18.29 -17.53
N THR A 47 -8.63 17.20 -16.78
CA THR A 47 -9.02 15.90 -17.35
C THR A 47 -10.36 15.98 -18.08
N GLU A 48 -11.36 16.60 -17.44
CA GLU A 48 -12.68 16.81 -18.04
C GLU A 48 -12.60 17.67 -19.29
N ALA A 49 -11.85 18.79 -19.23
CA ALA A 49 -11.67 19.68 -20.36
C ALA A 49 -10.97 18.99 -21.55
N LEU A 50 -10.03 18.09 -21.29
CA LEU A 50 -9.32 17.33 -22.32
C LEU A 50 -10.12 16.15 -22.87
N ALA A 51 -11.11 15.62 -22.14
CA ALA A 51 -11.92 14.49 -22.60
C ALA A 51 -12.70 14.78 -23.90
N ALA A 52 -13.02 16.05 -24.15
CA ALA A 52 -13.67 16.51 -25.38
C ALA A 52 -12.70 16.90 -26.51
N GLU A 53 -11.39 16.70 -26.31
CA GLU A 53 -10.34 17.21 -27.19
C GLU A 53 -9.59 16.09 -27.92
N SER A 54 -8.98 16.46 -29.05
CA SER A 54 -8.06 15.60 -29.82
C SER A 54 -7.05 16.46 -30.57
N ASN A 55 -5.91 15.86 -30.91
CA ASN A 55 -4.80 16.47 -31.63
C ASN A 55 -4.25 17.75 -30.96
N VAL A 56 -4.21 17.77 -29.63
CA VAL A 56 -3.61 18.86 -28.85
C VAL A 56 -2.09 18.74 -28.89
N ALA A 57 -1.42 19.74 -29.44
CA ALA A 57 0.03 19.77 -29.58
C ALA A 57 0.72 20.40 -28.38
N ALA A 58 0.06 21.31 -27.66
CA ALA A 58 0.61 21.86 -26.44
C ALA A 58 -0.45 22.12 -25.39
N ILE A 59 -0.10 21.80 -24.14
CA ILE A 59 -0.82 22.22 -22.94
C ILE A 59 0.07 23.20 -22.19
N HIS A 60 -0.48 24.33 -21.81
CA HIS A 60 0.18 25.33 -20.99
C HIS A 60 -0.57 25.41 -19.66
N ILE A 61 0.12 25.18 -18.55
CA ILE A 61 -0.46 25.22 -17.21
C ILE A 61 0.18 26.39 -16.46
N ILE A 62 -0.61 27.39 -16.14
CA ILE A 62 -0.17 28.57 -15.41
C ILE A 62 -0.75 28.47 -14.00
N SER A 63 0.12 28.28 -13.01
CA SER A 63 -0.28 28.25 -11.61
C SER A 63 0.88 28.56 -10.67
N HIS A 64 0.59 28.71 -9.38
CA HIS A 64 1.62 28.81 -8.35
C HIS A 64 2.42 27.50 -8.26
N GLY A 65 3.74 27.63 -8.09
CA GLY A 65 4.68 26.52 -7.99
C GLY A 65 5.68 26.71 -6.87
N SER A 66 6.33 25.61 -6.51
CA SER A 66 7.48 25.56 -5.62
C SER A 66 8.39 24.41 -6.06
N PRO A 67 9.64 24.28 -5.56
CA PRO A 67 10.53 23.19 -5.95
C PRO A 67 9.89 21.80 -5.85
N GLY A 68 9.61 21.18 -7.00
CA GLY A 68 8.97 19.87 -7.10
C GLY A 68 7.45 19.84 -7.02
N SER A 69 6.75 20.98 -6.98
CA SER A 69 5.30 21.02 -6.98
C SER A 69 4.69 22.12 -7.84
N ILE A 70 3.46 21.89 -8.29
CA ILE A 70 2.57 22.90 -8.86
C ILE A 70 1.18 22.77 -8.23
N ASN A 71 0.57 23.88 -7.85
CA ASN A 71 -0.77 23.91 -7.27
C ASN A 71 -1.79 24.01 -8.41
N LEU A 72 -2.89 23.26 -8.38
CA LEU A 72 -3.92 23.27 -9.43
C LEU A 72 -5.30 23.17 -8.76
N GLY A 73 -5.97 24.30 -8.64
CA GLY A 73 -7.15 24.47 -7.81
C GLY A 73 -6.86 24.03 -6.37
N THR A 74 -7.66 23.11 -5.83
CA THR A 74 -7.40 22.53 -4.49
C THR A 74 -6.29 21.46 -4.46
N ALA A 75 -5.73 21.07 -5.61
CA ALA A 75 -4.78 19.96 -5.70
C ALA A 75 -3.32 20.44 -5.75
N THR A 76 -2.47 19.96 -4.85
CA THR A 76 -1.01 20.08 -4.98
C THR A 76 -0.46 18.90 -5.78
N VAL A 77 0.18 19.16 -6.91
CA VAL A 77 0.74 18.13 -7.79
C VAL A 77 2.26 18.12 -7.66
N ASN A 78 2.78 17.09 -7.01
CA ASN A 78 4.21 16.86 -6.77
C ASN A 78 4.51 15.34 -6.84
N SER A 79 5.78 14.95 -6.73
CA SER A 79 6.19 13.52 -6.79
C SER A 79 5.46 12.58 -5.83
N ASP A 80 5.04 13.05 -4.65
CA ASP A 80 4.41 12.22 -3.62
C ASP A 80 2.94 11.93 -3.94
N TYR A 81 2.25 12.87 -4.58
CA TYR A 81 0.82 12.76 -4.92
C TYR A 81 0.57 12.41 -6.39
N LEU A 82 1.57 12.53 -7.26
CA LEU A 82 1.41 12.37 -8.71
C LEU A 82 0.81 11.02 -9.11
N GLU A 83 1.16 9.94 -8.40
CA GLU A 83 0.64 8.59 -8.66
C GLU A 83 -0.87 8.47 -8.40
N LYS A 84 -1.43 9.24 -7.46
CA LYS A 84 -2.88 9.27 -7.21
C LYS A 84 -3.65 9.73 -8.46
N PHE A 85 -3.01 10.55 -9.29
CA PHE A 85 -3.57 11.10 -10.52
C PHE A 85 -3.15 10.32 -11.78
N SER A 86 -2.44 9.19 -11.64
CA SER A 86 -1.89 8.43 -12.76
C SER A 86 -2.93 8.09 -13.83
N THR A 87 -4.11 7.60 -13.45
CA THR A 87 -5.21 7.30 -14.39
C THR A 87 -5.67 8.53 -15.15
N GLN A 88 -5.85 9.66 -14.46
CA GLN A 88 -6.28 10.93 -15.08
C GLN A 88 -5.21 11.48 -16.02
N LEU A 89 -3.94 11.47 -15.60
CA LEU A 89 -2.81 11.91 -16.42
C LEU A 89 -2.62 11.02 -17.66
N GLN A 90 -2.82 9.70 -17.53
CA GLN A 90 -2.81 8.79 -18.67
C GLN A 90 -4.00 9.02 -19.61
N GLN A 91 -5.16 9.47 -19.10
CA GLN A 91 -6.29 9.86 -19.94
C GLN A 91 -5.96 11.10 -20.80
N TRP A 92 -5.13 12.03 -20.30
CA TRP A 92 -4.72 13.20 -21.08
C TRP A 92 -4.06 12.81 -22.40
N ARG A 93 -3.31 11.69 -22.43
CA ARG A 93 -2.67 11.14 -23.65
C ARG A 93 -3.62 11.00 -24.83
N LYS A 94 -4.90 10.70 -24.57
CA LYS A 94 -5.90 10.51 -25.64
C LYS A 94 -6.18 11.79 -26.42
N ALA A 95 -6.04 12.95 -25.77
CA ALA A 95 -6.23 14.25 -26.40
C ALA A 95 -4.94 14.74 -27.09
N LEU A 96 -3.77 14.29 -26.63
CA LEU A 96 -2.47 14.77 -27.03
C LEU A 96 -1.95 14.15 -28.33
N THR A 97 -1.19 14.91 -29.11
CA THR A 97 -0.38 14.36 -30.21
C THR A 97 0.83 13.59 -29.69
N THR A 98 1.45 12.75 -30.53
CA THR A 98 2.65 11.96 -30.16
C THR A 98 3.89 12.81 -29.86
N LYS A 99 3.88 14.10 -30.24
CA LYS A 99 4.94 15.08 -29.96
C LYS A 99 4.45 16.21 -29.05
N ALA A 100 3.37 15.98 -28.31
CA ALA A 100 2.80 17.05 -27.50
C ALA A 100 3.77 17.54 -26.44
N ASN A 101 3.66 18.83 -26.10
CA ASN A 101 4.40 19.44 -25.01
C ASN A 101 3.45 19.85 -23.87
N ILE A 102 3.90 19.70 -22.62
CA ILE A 102 3.23 20.26 -21.44
C ILE A 102 4.19 21.26 -20.80
N LEU A 103 3.77 22.52 -20.69
CA LEU A 103 4.60 23.61 -20.19
C LEU A 103 4.01 24.07 -18.86
N LEU A 104 4.79 23.91 -17.79
CA LEU A 104 4.40 24.27 -16.43
C LEU A 104 5.01 25.63 -16.08
N TYR A 105 4.17 26.65 -16.02
CA TYR A 105 4.54 28.00 -15.59
C TYR A 105 4.15 28.13 -14.12
N GLY A 106 5.07 27.77 -13.23
CA GLY A 106 5.00 28.00 -11.80
C GLY A 106 6.39 28.26 -11.27
N CYS A 107 6.55 29.02 -10.19
CA CYS A 107 7.88 29.36 -9.70
C CYS A 107 8.66 28.13 -9.26
N GLU A 108 9.91 28.04 -9.70
CA GLU A 108 10.93 27.12 -9.19
C GLU A 108 10.59 25.63 -9.27
N VAL A 109 9.57 25.25 -10.04
CA VAL A 109 9.04 23.87 -10.11
C VAL A 109 10.15 22.84 -10.35
N ALA A 110 11.16 23.20 -11.14
CA ALA A 110 12.30 22.36 -11.49
C ALA A 110 13.65 22.84 -10.92
N ALA A 111 13.65 23.69 -9.89
CA ALA A 111 14.88 24.30 -9.33
C ALA A 111 15.86 23.29 -8.71
N CYS A 112 15.36 22.15 -8.21
CA CYS A 112 16.16 21.13 -7.52
C CYS A 112 15.99 19.74 -8.14
N GLU A 113 16.73 18.76 -7.63
CA GLU A 113 16.67 17.38 -8.14
C GLU A 113 15.29 16.73 -7.97
N THR A 114 14.59 17.05 -6.87
CA THR A 114 13.19 16.65 -6.67
C THR A 114 12.30 17.17 -7.79
N GLY A 115 12.48 18.44 -8.20
CA GLY A 115 11.76 19.05 -9.31
C GLY A 115 12.02 18.39 -10.66
N LYS A 116 13.27 18.05 -10.95
CA LYS A 116 13.61 17.30 -12.17
C LYS A 116 12.98 15.92 -12.21
N ASN A 117 12.98 15.21 -11.08
CA ASN A 117 12.35 13.89 -10.95
C ASN A 117 10.82 13.97 -11.11
N PHE A 118 10.20 14.98 -10.51
CA PHE A 118 8.78 15.29 -10.68
C PHE A 118 8.42 15.47 -12.16
N LEU A 119 9.17 16.31 -12.88
CA LEU A 119 8.98 16.55 -14.31
C LEU A 119 9.11 15.26 -15.12
N LYS A 120 10.15 14.46 -14.87
CA LYS A 120 10.38 13.19 -15.56
C LYS A 120 9.20 12.25 -15.37
N ARG A 121 8.72 12.09 -14.14
CA ARG A 121 7.61 11.18 -13.85
C ARG A 121 6.29 11.65 -14.45
N LEU A 122 6.01 12.96 -14.39
CA LEU A 122 4.83 13.53 -15.04
C LEU A 122 4.90 13.35 -16.57
N SER A 123 6.08 13.47 -17.16
CA SER A 123 6.32 13.23 -18.60
C SER A 123 6.01 11.80 -18.99
N GLU A 124 6.45 10.83 -18.18
CA GLU A 124 6.14 9.42 -18.36
C GLU A 124 4.63 9.17 -18.28
N LEU A 125 3.94 9.67 -17.26
CA LEU A 125 2.50 9.46 -17.06
C LEU A 125 1.64 10.15 -18.13
N ALA A 126 1.94 11.39 -18.49
CA ALA A 126 1.19 12.16 -19.48
C ALA A 126 1.57 11.82 -20.94
N GLY A 127 2.68 11.11 -21.17
CA GLY A 127 3.14 10.72 -22.51
C GLY A 127 3.55 11.90 -23.38
N ALA A 128 4.07 12.97 -22.78
CA ALA A 128 4.42 14.23 -23.45
C ALA A 128 5.73 14.78 -22.89
N SER A 129 6.48 15.54 -23.70
CA SER A 129 7.67 16.25 -23.21
C SER A 129 7.26 17.44 -22.34
N ILE A 130 7.95 17.65 -21.23
CA ILE A 130 7.57 18.65 -20.22
C ILE A 130 8.67 19.68 -20.07
N ALA A 131 8.28 20.95 -19.89
CA ALA A 131 9.17 22.03 -19.50
C ALA A 131 8.64 22.75 -18.25
N ALA A 132 9.53 23.15 -17.35
CA ALA A 132 9.20 24.00 -16.20
C ALA A 132 10.38 24.91 -15.82
N SER A 133 10.12 25.92 -15.00
CA SER A 133 11.15 26.88 -14.58
C SER A 133 12.02 26.35 -13.45
N ALA A 134 13.28 26.78 -13.41
CA ALA A 134 14.22 26.54 -12.32
C ALA A 134 14.34 27.75 -11.37
N ASN A 135 13.64 28.83 -11.64
CA ASN A 135 13.68 30.11 -10.93
C ASN A 135 12.26 30.70 -10.82
N LEU A 136 12.13 31.94 -10.34
CA LEU A 136 10.85 32.62 -10.28
C LEU A 136 10.25 32.80 -11.69
N THR A 137 9.00 32.39 -11.87
CA THR A 137 8.24 32.62 -13.10
C THR A 137 7.34 33.84 -12.96
N GLY A 138 7.38 34.79 -13.91
CA GLY A 138 6.52 35.97 -13.93
C GLY A 138 7.25 37.28 -14.21
N SER A 139 6.99 38.28 -13.37
CA SER A 139 7.46 39.66 -13.53
C SER A 139 8.99 39.79 -13.45
N THR A 140 9.59 40.37 -14.48
CA THR A 140 11.02 40.72 -14.50
C THR A 140 11.40 41.77 -13.47
N GLU A 141 10.46 42.62 -13.04
CA GLU A 141 10.70 43.61 -11.99
C GLU A 141 10.81 42.95 -10.60
N LEU A 142 10.15 41.80 -10.42
CA LEU A 142 10.22 40.98 -9.20
C LEU A 142 11.29 39.88 -9.30
N GLY A 143 12.16 39.94 -10.31
CA GLY A 143 13.25 38.98 -10.52
C GLY A 143 12.83 37.65 -11.15
N GLY A 144 11.59 37.53 -11.65
CA GLY A 144 11.14 36.37 -12.40
C GLY A 144 11.28 36.52 -13.91
N ASP A 145 11.16 35.43 -14.65
CA ASP A 145 11.03 35.44 -16.11
C ASP A 145 9.99 34.41 -16.59
N TRP A 146 9.84 34.20 -17.89
CA TRP A 146 8.90 33.20 -18.44
C TRP A 146 9.64 32.05 -19.13
N ASN A 147 10.92 31.89 -18.82
CA ASN A 147 11.74 30.83 -19.35
C ASN A 147 11.46 29.54 -18.58
N LEU A 148 11.49 28.42 -19.30
CA LEU A 148 11.38 27.09 -18.73
C LEU A 148 12.71 26.38 -18.98
N GLU A 149 13.64 26.54 -18.04
CA GLU A 149 15.03 26.11 -18.19
C GLU A 149 15.18 24.59 -18.24
N ILE A 150 14.26 23.86 -17.61
CA ILE A 150 14.35 22.41 -17.46
C ILE A 150 13.33 21.74 -18.36
N GLN A 151 13.79 20.76 -19.15
CA GLN A 151 12.99 20.05 -20.13
C GLN A 151 13.25 18.54 -20.08
N THR A 152 12.22 17.71 -20.23
CA THR A 152 12.34 16.24 -20.27
C THR A 152 12.56 15.67 -21.67
N GLY A 153 12.39 16.50 -22.70
CA GLY A 153 12.52 16.15 -24.12
C GLY A 153 12.37 17.38 -25.01
N PRO A 154 12.33 17.22 -26.35
CA PRO A 154 12.21 18.34 -27.28
C PRO A 154 10.92 19.16 -27.06
N ILE A 155 11.06 20.48 -26.94
CA ILE A 155 9.95 21.42 -26.81
C ILE A 155 9.85 22.24 -28.11
N GLU A 156 8.78 22.01 -28.87
CA GLU A 156 8.44 22.72 -30.11
C GLU A 156 7.48 23.90 -29.84
N ALA A 157 6.76 23.86 -28.72
CA ALA A 157 5.82 24.90 -28.32
C ALA A 157 6.51 26.12 -27.71
N ARG A 158 6.08 27.32 -28.12
CA ARG A 158 6.50 28.59 -27.51
C ARG A 158 5.58 28.97 -26.35
N VAL A 159 6.01 29.95 -25.54
CA VAL A 159 5.15 30.58 -24.52
C VAL A 159 3.89 31.14 -25.18
N PRO A 160 2.67 30.85 -24.67
CA PRO A 160 1.41 31.04 -25.40
C PRO A 160 0.84 32.45 -25.22
N PHE A 161 1.71 33.42 -24.93
CA PHE A 161 1.35 34.80 -24.62
C PHE A 161 2.22 35.75 -25.41
N ASN A 162 1.63 36.85 -25.87
CA ASN A 162 2.37 37.85 -26.59
C ASN A 162 3.41 38.54 -25.66
N PRO A 163 4.58 38.97 -26.20
CA PRO A 163 5.65 39.53 -25.38
C PRO A 163 5.25 40.77 -24.56
N LYS A 164 4.27 41.55 -25.03
CA LYS A 164 3.80 42.73 -24.30
C LYS A 164 3.07 42.32 -23.01
N ALA A 165 2.24 41.28 -23.07
CA ALA A 165 1.54 40.76 -21.91
C ALA A 165 2.51 40.23 -20.86
N LEU A 166 3.48 39.40 -21.27
CA LEU A 166 4.51 38.85 -20.38
C LEU A 166 5.33 39.95 -19.71
N LYS A 167 5.77 40.97 -20.47
CA LYS A 167 6.56 42.09 -19.95
C LYS A 167 5.78 42.99 -18.98
N THR A 168 4.46 43.06 -19.11
CA THR A 168 3.60 43.94 -18.29
C THR A 168 2.85 43.18 -17.20
N TYR A 169 3.06 41.86 -17.08
CA TYR A 169 2.52 41.07 -15.99
C TYR A 169 3.24 41.43 -14.69
N SER A 170 2.47 41.70 -13.64
CA SER A 170 2.98 42.29 -12.40
C SER A 170 3.36 41.27 -11.31
N GLY A 171 2.84 40.05 -11.39
CA GLY A 171 3.01 39.02 -10.35
C GLY A 171 4.17 38.05 -10.60
N VAL A 172 4.46 37.20 -9.62
CA VAL A 172 5.26 35.97 -9.77
C VAL A 172 4.44 34.77 -9.29
N LEU A 173 4.71 33.60 -9.84
CA LEU A 173 3.92 32.39 -9.62
C LEU A 173 4.41 31.56 -8.40
N GLY A 174 4.78 32.22 -7.31
CA GLY A 174 5.31 31.61 -6.07
C GLY A 174 4.78 32.33 -4.82
N LEU A 175 5.14 31.87 -3.62
CA LEU A 175 4.82 32.60 -2.39
C LEU A 175 5.53 33.95 -2.39
N ALA A 176 4.82 34.98 -1.96
CA ALA A 176 5.42 36.28 -1.76
C ALA A 176 6.49 36.24 -0.65
N PRO A 177 7.54 37.07 -0.74
CA PRO A 177 8.51 37.21 0.34
C PRO A 177 7.85 37.53 1.69
N LYS A 178 8.43 37.02 2.79
CA LYS A 178 7.94 37.34 4.13
C LYS A 178 7.95 38.86 4.38
N VAL A 179 6.92 39.34 5.06
CA VAL A 179 6.84 40.73 5.52
C VAL A 179 6.80 40.72 7.04
N ASP A 180 7.74 41.44 7.66
CA ASP A 180 7.76 41.59 9.11
C ASP A 180 6.95 42.83 9.51
N PHE A 181 6.01 42.64 10.44
CA PHE A 181 5.26 43.73 11.06
C PHE A 181 5.77 43.94 12.48
N THR A 182 5.95 45.21 12.87
CA THR A 182 6.33 45.54 14.24
C THR A 182 5.16 45.24 15.18
N THR A 183 5.49 44.80 16.40
CA THR A 183 4.57 44.61 17.54
C THR A 183 5.17 45.28 18.78
N GLY A 184 4.91 44.76 19.98
CA GLY A 184 5.68 45.09 21.18
C GLY A 184 6.95 44.22 21.36
N ASN A 185 7.62 44.40 22.49
CA ASN A 185 8.83 43.66 22.84
C ASN A 185 8.52 42.24 23.31
N ASN A 186 9.28 41.27 22.81
CA ASN A 186 9.14 39.85 23.13
C ASN A 186 7.71 39.32 22.89
N PRO A 187 7.22 39.34 21.64
CA PRO A 187 5.92 38.77 21.30
C PRO A 187 5.94 37.26 21.62
N ASN A 188 5.00 36.80 22.45
CA ASN A 188 5.00 35.43 22.99
C ASN A 188 3.83 34.56 22.51
N SER A 189 2.71 35.18 22.12
CA SER A 189 1.50 34.50 21.68
C SER A 189 0.78 35.37 20.66
N VAL A 190 0.19 34.72 19.64
CA VAL A 190 -0.61 35.36 18.60
C VAL A 190 -1.93 34.61 18.45
N SER A 191 -3.01 35.36 18.23
CA SER A 191 -4.34 34.86 17.88
C SER A 191 -4.88 35.61 16.67
N ILE A 192 -5.76 34.96 15.90
CA ILE A 192 -6.31 35.48 14.65
C ILE A 192 -7.83 35.65 14.81
N GLY A 193 -8.37 36.79 14.37
CA GLY A 193 -9.81 37.08 14.40
C GLY A 193 -10.13 38.33 13.59
N ASP A 194 -11.39 38.56 13.22
CA ASP A 194 -11.82 39.76 12.48
C ASP A 194 -12.34 40.82 13.46
N PHE A 195 -11.46 41.72 13.92
CA PHE A 195 -11.80 42.68 14.99
C PHE A 195 -12.65 43.85 14.49
N ASN A 196 -12.59 44.17 13.20
CA ASN A 196 -13.36 45.26 12.61
C ASN A 196 -14.53 44.76 11.74
N GLY A 197 -14.80 43.45 11.69
CA GLY A 197 -15.92 42.89 10.96
C GLY A 197 -15.87 43.12 9.45
N ASP A 198 -14.68 43.31 8.87
CA ASP A 198 -14.51 43.57 7.44
C ASP A 198 -14.31 42.30 6.59
N GLY A 199 -14.34 41.13 7.24
CA GLY A 199 -14.18 39.82 6.65
C GLY A 199 -12.72 39.40 6.45
N LYS A 200 -11.75 40.21 6.88
CA LYS A 200 -10.33 39.86 6.81
C LYS A 200 -9.80 39.43 8.18
N PRO A 201 -8.94 38.40 8.23
CA PRO A 201 -8.35 37.98 9.49
C PRO A 201 -7.29 39.00 9.94
N ASP A 202 -7.46 39.53 11.13
CA ASP A 202 -6.53 40.41 11.83
C ASP A 202 -5.67 39.62 12.82
N LEU A 203 -4.66 40.27 13.40
CA LEU A 203 -3.77 39.66 14.39
C LEU A 203 -3.89 40.33 15.75
N ALA A 204 -3.96 39.53 16.82
CA ALA A 204 -3.73 39.95 18.19
C ALA A 204 -2.47 39.31 18.75
N VAL A 205 -1.53 40.10 19.25
CA VAL A 205 -0.22 39.62 19.71
C VAL A 205 0.05 40.05 21.15
N ALA A 206 0.22 39.10 22.06
CA ALA A 206 0.63 39.36 23.44
C ALA A 206 2.13 39.67 23.50
N ASN A 207 2.48 40.82 24.07
CA ASN A 207 3.86 41.33 24.13
C ASN A 207 4.36 41.28 25.57
N LEU A 208 5.08 40.21 25.90
CA LEU A 208 5.46 39.88 27.27
C LEU A 208 6.18 41.06 27.94
N ASN A 209 7.23 41.60 27.32
CA ASN A 209 8.06 42.63 27.96
C ASN A 209 7.47 44.05 27.81
N SER A 210 6.35 44.19 27.11
CA SER A 210 5.67 45.47 26.90
C SER A 210 4.36 45.60 27.69
N ASN A 211 3.95 44.59 28.44
CA ASN A 211 2.70 44.59 29.25
C ASN A 211 1.45 44.97 28.44
N THR A 212 1.41 44.55 27.17
CA THR A 212 0.40 45.00 26.19
C THR A 212 0.05 43.92 25.18
N THR A 213 -1.14 44.03 24.59
CA THR A 213 -1.52 43.33 23.37
C THR A 213 -1.49 44.29 22.19
N SER A 214 -0.89 43.86 21.07
CA SER A 214 -0.88 44.59 19.80
C SER A 214 -1.98 44.05 18.90
N ILE A 215 -2.77 44.93 18.29
CA ILE A 215 -3.79 44.58 17.29
C ILE A 215 -3.35 45.15 15.95
N LEU A 216 -3.28 44.28 14.95
CA LEU A 216 -2.93 44.63 13.58
C LEU A 216 -4.13 44.31 12.70
N LEU A 217 -4.82 45.36 12.23
CA LEU A 217 -5.95 45.20 11.32
C LEU A 217 -5.45 44.95 9.90
N ASN A 218 -5.97 43.92 9.25
CA ASN A 218 -5.55 43.46 7.95
C ASN A 218 -6.11 44.36 6.84
N THR A 219 -5.23 45.20 6.29
CA THR A 219 -5.60 46.11 5.20
C THR A 219 -5.34 45.52 3.83
N THR A 220 -4.88 44.27 3.75
CA THR A 220 -4.47 43.61 2.51
C THR A 220 -5.60 43.66 1.48
N PRO A 221 -5.43 44.35 0.34
CA PRO A 221 -6.42 44.31 -0.73
C PRO A 221 -6.57 42.89 -1.26
N THR A 222 -7.77 42.53 -1.71
CA THR A 222 -7.98 41.28 -2.44
C THR A 222 -7.00 41.21 -3.62
N ASN A 223 -6.34 40.07 -3.78
CA ASN A 223 -5.28 39.82 -4.78
C ASN A 223 -3.99 40.62 -4.58
N ALA A 224 -3.75 41.23 -3.43
CA ALA A 224 -2.45 41.84 -3.17
C ALA A 224 -1.36 40.76 -3.01
N THR A 225 -0.20 41.00 -3.62
CA THR A 225 0.99 40.14 -3.50
C THR A 225 1.73 40.28 -2.19
N THR A 226 1.47 41.33 -1.42
CA THR A 226 2.18 41.62 -0.19
C THR A 226 1.15 41.88 0.89
N PRO A 227 1.18 41.15 2.01
CA PRO A 227 0.27 41.44 3.10
C PRO A 227 0.52 42.87 3.59
N THR A 228 -0.56 43.54 3.98
CA THR A 228 -0.48 44.86 4.61
C THR A 228 -1.36 44.86 5.85
N PHE A 229 -0.84 45.43 6.92
CA PHE A 229 -1.60 45.69 8.13
C PHE A 229 -1.57 47.20 8.41
N ALA A 230 -2.64 47.70 9.02
CA ALA A 230 -2.65 49.03 9.61
C ALA A 230 -1.53 49.15 10.66
N THR A 231 -1.14 50.38 10.99
CA THR A 231 -0.21 50.61 12.10
C THR A 231 -0.75 49.95 13.35
N GLN A 232 0.11 49.22 14.07
CA GLN A 232 -0.28 48.49 15.28
C GLN A 232 -1.01 49.44 16.24
N ALA A 233 -2.12 48.98 16.78
CA ALA A 233 -2.73 49.59 17.96
C ALA A 233 -2.32 48.78 19.19
N THR A 234 -1.98 49.45 20.27
CA THR A 234 -1.48 48.79 21.48
C THR A 234 -2.43 49.04 22.64
N PHE A 235 -2.86 47.96 23.29
CA PHE A 235 -3.76 48.00 24.44
C PHE A 235 -3.03 47.48 25.66
N ALA A 236 -3.04 48.27 26.73
CA ALA A 236 -2.47 47.86 28.01
C ALA A 236 -3.26 46.68 28.57
N THR A 237 -2.54 45.66 28.99
CA THR A 237 -3.06 44.53 29.76
C THR A 237 -2.54 44.68 31.19
N ASP A 238 -2.18 43.59 31.87
CA ASP A 238 -1.34 43.65 33.06
C ASP A 238 0.11 43.23 32.72
N ILE A 239 0.95 43.06 33.73
CA ILE A 239 2.37 42.74 33.62
C ILE A 239 2.57 41.37 32.96
N ASN A 240 3.43 41.34 31.94
CA ASN A 240 3.85 40.15 31.20
C ASN A 240 2.67 39.27 30.72
N PRO A 241 1.85 39.74 29.76
CA PRO A 241 0.83 38.90 29.13
C PRO A 241 1.52 37.76 28.37
N ALA A 242 1.37 36.54 28.88
CA ALA A 242 2.02 35.35 28.33
C ALA A 242 1.24 34.74 27.17
N SER A 243 -0.08 34.87 27.16
CA SER A 243 -0.98 34.28 26.17
C SER A 243 -2.13 35.23 25.88
N VAL A 244 -2.61 35.23 24.63
CA VAL A 244 -3.84 35.93 24.19
C VAL A 244 -4.75 34.95 23.46
N SER A 245 -6.02 34.97 23.80
CA SER A 245 -7.09 34.23 23.13
C SER A 245 -8.26 35.16 22.81
N ILE A 246 -9.05 34.80 21.81
CA ILE A 246 -10.11 35.65 21.26
C ILE A 246 -11.46 34.93 21.38
N GLY A 247 -12.51 35.62 21.82
CA GLY A 247 -13.88 35.10 21.92
C GLY A 247 -14.89 36.22 22.14
N ASP A 248 -16.17 35.99 21.85
CA ASP A 248 -17.24 36.98 22.02
C ASP A 248 -17.87 36.86 23.42
N PHE A 249 -17.32 37.56 24.41
CA PHE A 249 -17.74 37.42 25.81
C PHE A 249 -19.04 38.12 26.11
N ASN A 250 -19.41 39.16 25.37
CA ASN A 250 -20.65 39.89 25.55
C ASN A 250 -21.72 39.54 24.50
N GLY A 251 -21.49 38.55 23.63
CA GLY A 251 -22.46 38.10 22.63
C GLY A 251 -22.88 39.17 21.62
N ASP A 252 -22.04 40.17 21.36
CA ASP A 252 -22.34 41.25 20.42
C ASP A 252 -21.88 40.97 18.98
N GLY A 253 -21.30 39.79 18.76
CA GLY A 253 -20.79 39.31 17.48
C GLY A 253 -19.39 39.79 17.16
N LYS A 254 -18.71 40.51 18.06
CA LYS A 254 -17.34 40.98 17.86
C LYS A 254 -16.35 40.14 18.65
N PRO A 255 -15.17 39.84 18.10
CA PRO A 255 -14.16 39.11 18.86
C PRO A 255 -13.53 40.00 19.94
N ASP A 256 -13.62 39.60 21.21
CA ASP A 256 -12.99 40.24 22.35
C ASP A 256 -11.64 39.59 22.70
N LEU A 257 -10.88 40.18 23.61
CA LEU A 257 -9.57 39.66 24.05
C LEU A 257 -9.63 39.11 25.46
N ALA A 258 -8.97 37.96 25.67
CA ALA A 258 -8.57 37.47 26.98
C ALA A 258 -7.05 37.27 27.02
N THR A 259 -6.38 37.77 28.07
CA THR A 259 -4.96 37.54 28.28
C THR A 259 -4.66 36.90 29.63
N ALA A 260 -3.72 35.96 29.65
CA ALA A 260 -3.14 35.43 30.89
C ALA A 260 -1.92 36.27 31.28
N ASN A 261 -1.96 36.95 32.42
CA ASN A 261 -0.90 37.82 32.91
C ASN A 261 -0.26 37.23 34.16
N VAL A 262 1.08 37.15 34.22
CA VAL A 262 1.81 36.42 35.28
C VAL A 262 1.59 36.96 36.71
N THR A 263 0.88 38.08 36.87
CA THR A 263 0.42 38.69 38.13
C THR A 263 -0.82 38.02 38.75
N ASN A 264 -1.13 36.77 38.37
CA ASN A 264 -2.28 35.99 38.86
C ASN A 264 -3.63 36.53 38.38
N ILE A 265 -3.64 37.12 37.18
CA ILE A 265 -4.80 37.81 36.62
C ILE A 265 -5.02 37.38 35.17
N ALA A 266 -6.27 37.13 34.81
CA ALA A 266 -6.74 37.18 33.44
C ALA A 266 -7.35 38.57 33.15
N SER A 267 -6.91 39.25 32.09
CA SER A 267 -7.51 40.54 31.67
C SER A 267 -8.42 40.35 30.47
N ILE A 268 -9.61 40.95 30.52
CA ILE A 268 -10.61 40.93 29.45
C ILE A 268 -10.78 42.33 28.88
N LEU A 269 -10.71 42.45 27.55
CA LEU A 269 -10.97 43.69 26.84
C LEU A 269 -12.08 43.44 25.81
N LEU A 270 -13.23 44.10 26.01
CA LEU A 270 -14.35 44.00 25.07
C LEU A 270 -14.10 44.87 23.84
N ASN A 271 -14.31 44.30 22.67
CA ASN A 271 -14.10 44.94 21.39
C ASN A 271 -15.24 45.90 21.07
N THR A 272 -14.91 47.18 20.98
CA THR A 272 -15.86 48.25 20.65
C THR A 272 -15.68 48.76 19.22
N THR A 273 -14.77 48.15 18.45
CA THR A 273 -14.43 48.55 17.09
C THR A 273 -15.68 48.57 16.22
N ALA A 274 -15.92 49.69 15.53
CA ALA A 274 -17.02 49.79 14.60
C ALA A 274 -16.72 48.96 13.34
N THR A 275 -17.75 48.40 12.71
CA THR A 275 -17.58 47.61 11.48
C THR A 275 -16.89 48.45 10.39
N GLY A 276 -15.83 47.91 9.78
CA GLY A 276 -15.01 48.57 8.77
C GLY A 276 -14.09 49.69 9.30
N ALA A 277 -13.94 49.83 10.62
CA ALA A 277 -13.01 50.82 11.18
C ALA A 277 -11.56 50.49 10.82
N THR A 278 -10.77 51.52 10.59
CA THR A 278 -9.33 51.42 10.28
C THR A 278 -8.44 51.50 11.52
N THR A 279 -9.04 51.60 12.70
CA THR A 279 -8.34 51.63 13.99
C THR A 279 -9.18 50.86 14.98
N PRO A 280 -8.61 49.84 15.64
CA PRO A 280 -9.35 49.05 16.60
C PRO A 280 -9.58 49.86 17.88
N THR A 281 -10.69 49.61 18.56
CA THR A 281 -11.03 50.23 19.85
C THR A 281 -11.54 49.18 20.81
N PHE A 282 -11.07 49.23 22.06
CA PHE A 282 -11.50 48.32 23.13
C PHE A 282 -11.96 49.11 24.34
N ALA A 283 -12.93 48.55 25.08
CA ALA A 283 -13.27 49.03 26.40
C ALA A 283 -12.05 48.90 27.35
N PRO A 284 -11.99 49.68 28.45
CA PRO A 284 -10.96 49.49 29.47
C PRO A 284 -10.91 48.03 29.93
N LYS A 285 -9.70 47.51 30.12
CA LYS A 285 -9.51 46.13 30.59
C LYS A 285 -10.20 45.93 31.94
N VAL A 286 -10.74 44.74 32.16
CA VAL A 286 -11.21 44.29 33.46
C VAL A 286 -10.42 43.04 33.84
N ASP A 287 -9.94 43.03 35.08
CA ASP A 287 -9.07 41.99 35.61
C ASP A 287 -9.87 41.01 36.47
N PHE A 288 -9.64 39.72 36.25
CA PHE A 288 -10.23 38.63 37.02
C PHE A 288 -9.13 37.78 37.66
N PRO A 289 -9.22 37.50 38.98
CA PRO A 289 -8.23 36.65 39.65
C PRO A 289 -8.17 35.24 39.07
N THR A 290 -6.97 34.68 39.05
CA THR A 290 -6.69 33.27 38.71
C THR A 290 -5.84 32.64 39.81
N GLY A 291 -5.39 31.40 39.58
CA GLY A 291 -4.26 30.82 40.30
C GLY A 291 -2.95 31.58 40.04
N SER A 292 -1.85 31.11 40.63
CA SER A 292 -0.59 31.87 40.60
C SER A 292 0.22 31.63 39.32
N SER A 293 0.81 32.72 38.79
CA SER A 293 1.61 32.73 37.55
C SER A 293 0.90 32.08 36.35
N PRO A 294 -0.25 32.61 35.89
CA PRO A 294 -0.94 32.10 34.71
C PRO A 294 -0.14 32.36 33.44
N VAL A 295 -0.13 31.39 32.53
CA VAL A 295 0.73 31.43 31.33
C VAL A 295 0.01 31.09 30.03
N SER A 296 -1.17 30.46 30.09
CA SER A 296 -1.99 30.10 28.94
C SER A 296 -3.46 30.29 29.28
N VAL A 297 -4.23 30.82 28.32
CA VAL A 297 -5.69 30.96 28.41
C VAL A 297 -6.34 30.33 27.18
N SER A 298 -7.40 29.56 27.39
CA SER A 298 -8.25 28.98 26.36
C SER A 298 -9.71 29.34 26.64
N ILE A 299 -10.51 29.39 25.58
CA ILE A 299 -11.90 29.83 25.60
C ILE A 299 -12.81 28.70 25.13
N GLY A 300 -13.91 28.46 25.84
CA GLY A 300 -14.92 27.46 25.48
C GLY A 300 -16.13 27.52 26.42
N ASP A 301 -17.28 27.01 25.99
CA ASP A 301 -18.52 26.99 26.78
C ASP A 301 -18.52 25.79 27.76
N ILE A 302 -17.99 25.99 28.96
CA ILE A 302 -17.72 24.91 29.92
C ILE A 302 -18.99 24.48 30.63
N ASN A 303 -19.94 25.39 30.86
CA ASN A 303 -21.22 25.06 31.48
C ASN A 303 -22.36 24.88 30.46
N GLY A 304 -22.11 24.94 29.15
CA GLY A 304 -23.12 24.73 28.12
C GLY A 304 -24.22 25.80 28.09
N ASP A 305 -23.98 27.00 28.60
CA ASP A 305 -24.97 28.08 28.65
C ASP A 305 -24.97 28.99 27.41
N GLY A 306 -24.10 28.70 26.44
CA GLY A 306 -23.93 29.42 25.20
C GLY A 306 -22.99 30.61 25.29
N LYS A 307 -22.35 30.86 26.44
CA LYS A 307 -21.36 31.93 26.61
C LYS A 307 -19.94 31.37 26.65
N PRO A 308 -18.96 32.05 26.02
CA PRO A 308 -17.58 31.60 26.12
C PRO A 308 -17.02 31.82 27.52
N ASP A 309 -16.56 30.75 28.17
CA ASP A 309 -15.87 30.76 29.47
C ASP A 309 -14.34 30.74 29.29
N LEU A 310 -13.61 30.89 30.40
CA LEU A 310 -12.14 30.79 30.39
C LEU A 310 -11.64 29.55 31.12
N ALA A 311 -10.63 28.92 30.52
CA ALA A 311 -9.72 28.00 31.21
C ALA A 311 -8.30 28.59 31.19
N VAL A 312 -7.66 28.68 32.36
CA VAL A 312 -6.35 29.32 32.51
C VAL A 312 -5.37 28.36 33.20
N ALA A 313 -4.23 28.06 32.58
CA ALA A 313 -3.16 27.25 33.17
C ALA A 313 -2.28 28.11 34.09
N ASN A 314 -2.17 27.73 35.36
CA ASN A 314 -1.44 28.46 36.40
C ASN A 314 -0.16 27.71 36.81
N ALA A 315 0.97 28.11 36.23
CA ALA A 315 2.24 27.41 36.42
C ALA A 315 2.72 27.44 37.88
N GLY A 316 2.41 28.51 38.62
CA GLY A 316 2.86 28.69 40.00
C GLY A 316 2.06 27.90 41.03
N SER A 317 0.76 27.69 40.79
CA SER A 317 -0.13 26.98 41.73
C SER A 317 -0.37 25.53 41.37
N ASN A 318 0.11 25.06 40.21
CA ASN A 318 -0.16 23.71 39.68
C ASN A 318 -1.66 23.43 39.50
N THR A 319 -2.39 24.43 38.97
CA THR A 319 -3.84 24.36 38.78
C THR A 319 -4.25 24.89 37.42
N ALA A 320 -5.43 24.47 36.95
CA ALA A 320 -6.19 25.16 35.92
C ALA A 320 -7.35 25.93 36.57
N SER A 321 -7.43 27.26 36.37
CA SER A 321 -8.56 28.08 36.82
C SER A 321 -9.66 28.08 35.78
N ILE A 322 -10.91 27.93 36.22
CA ILE A 322 -12.09 28.06 35.37
C ILE A 322 -12.89 29.27 35.82
N LEU A 323 -13.18 30.17 34.88
CA LEU A 323 -13.99 31.37 35.11
C LEU A 323 -15.20 31.32 34.18
N LEU A 324 -16.39 31.14 34.77
CA LEU A 324 -17.63 31.10 34.01
C LEU A 324 -18.09 32.52 33.67
N ASN A 325 -18.42 32.74 32.41
CA ASN A 325 -18.83 34.02 31.86
C ASN A 325 -20.28 34.32 32.23
N THR A 326 -20.47 35.38 33.00
CA THR A 326 -21.80 35.84 33.42
C THR A 326 -22.23 37.10 32.68
N THR A 327 -21.40 37.59 31.76
CA THR A 327 -21.62 38.81 30.98
C THR A 327 -22.96 38.71 30.26
N THR A 328 -23.79 39.73 30.43
CA THR A 328 -25.07 39.84 29.73
C THR A 328 -24.84 40.30 28.30
N THR A 329 -25.67 39.84 27.37
CA THR A 329 -25.53 40.17 25.94
C THR A 329 -25.54 41.68 25.71
N GLY A 330 -24.56 42.21 24.95
CA GLY A 330 -24.39 43.62 24.66
C GLY A 330 -23.84 44.47 25.83
N ALA A 331 -23.39 43.84 26.93
CA ALA A 331 -22.77 44.58 28.02
C ALA A 331 -21.47 45.26 27.59
N THR A 332 -21.21 46.44 28.16
CA THR A 332 -19.99 47.22 27.92
C THR A 332 -18.89 46.94 28.95
N THR A 333 -19.13 46.01 29.88
CA THR A 333 -18.18 45.60 30.92
C THR A 333 -18.34 44.11 31.13
N PRO A 334 -17.26 43.32 31.00
CA PRO A 334 -17.33 41.87 31.18
C PRO A 334 -17.54 41.54 32.66
N THR A 335 -18.25 40.45 32.93
CA THR A 335 -18.47 39.91 34.27
C THR A 335 -18.27 38.41 34.28
N PHE A 336 -17.44 37.90 35.18
CA PHE A 336 -17.20 36.48 35.37
C PHE A 336 -17.49 36.08 36.82
N ALA A 337 -17.89 34.83 37.02
CA ALA A 337 -17.96 34.23 38.34
C ALA A 337 -16.55 34.15 38.97
N THR A 338 -16.50 33.96 40.29
CA THR A 338 -15.22 33.69 40.96
C THR A 338 -14.56 32.44 40.38
N ASN A 339 -13.24 32.50 40.15
CA ASN A 339 -12.50 31.38 39.61
C ASN A 339 -12.60 30.15 40.53
N VAL A 340 -12.65 28.97 39.92
CA VAL A 340 -12.49 27.69 40.62
C VAL A 340 -11.25 27.02 40.07
N ASP A 341 -10.36 26.61 40.97
CA ASP A 341 -9.08 26.01 40.61
C ASP A 341 -9.13 24.49 40.71
N PHE A 342 -8.73 23.82 39.64
CA PHE A 342 -8.64 22.36 39.58
C PHE A 342 -7.17 21.92 39.55
N PRO A 343 -6.75 20.94 40.38
CA PRO A 343 -5.39 20.42 40.36
C PRO A 343 -5.00 19.83 39.01
N THR A 344 -3.72 20.01 38.64
CA THR A 344 -3.09 19.41 37.46
C THR A 344 -1.76 18.74 37.88
N GLY A 345 -0.88 18.45 36.92
CA GLY A 345 0.53 18.18 37.19
C GLY A 345 1.33 19.44 37.54
N SER A 346 2.66 19.28 37.66
CA SER A 346 3.57 20.35 38.06
C SER A 346 3.84 21.34 36.94
N SER A 347 3.74 22.64 37.24
CA SER A 347 3.99 23.75 36.32
C SER A 347 3.22 23.62 34.99
N PRO A 348 1.87 23.65 35.01
CA PRO A 348 1.07 23.63 33.80
C PRO A 348 1.34 24.88 32.95
N VAL A 349 1.59 24.71 31.66
CA VAL A 349 2.00 25.81 30.76
C VAL A 349 1.12 26.01 29.53
N SER A 350 0.25 25.05 29.23
CA SER A 350 -0.68 25.13 28.11
C SER A 350 -1.95 24.38 28.51
N VAL A 351 -3.11 24.98 28.22
CA VAL A 351 -4.43 24.38 28.39
C VAL A 351 -5.19 24.46 27.07
N SER A 352 -5.85 23.38 26.69
CA SER A 352 -6.73 23.28 25.52
C SER A 352 -8.05 22.64 25.94
N ILE A 353 -9.12 22.96 25.21
CA ILE A 353 -10.49 22.54 25.51
C ILE A 353 -10.99 21.61 24.39
N GLY A 354 -11.60 20.48 24.73
CA GLY A 354 -12.16 19.52 23.76
C GLY A 354 -12.94 18.39 24.45
N ASP A 355 -13.89 17.76 23.76
CA ASP A 355 -14.77 16.72 24.33
C ASP A 355 -14.17 15.31 24.13
N PHE A 356 -13.42 14.81 25.11
CA PHE A 356 -12.70 13.53 25.00
C PHE A 356 -13.59 12.32 25.20
N ASN A 357 -14.70 12.46 25.94
CA ASN A 357 -15.62 11.35 26.19
C ASN A 357 -16.89 11.43 25.32
N GLY A 358 -17.02 12.38 24.40
CA GLY A 358 -18.15 12.52 23.49
C GLY A 358 -19.49 12.75 24.20
N ASP A 359 -19.49 13.31 25.41
CA ASP A 359 -20.72 13.58 26.17
C ASP A 359 -21.34 14.96 25.88
N GLY A 360 -20.70 15.73 24.99
CA GLY A 360 -21.11 17.06 24.59
C GLY A 360 -20.64 18.18 25.51
N LYS A 361 -19.86 17.87 26.56
CA LYS A 361 -19.28 18.86 27.46
C LYS A 361 -17.80 19.04 27.15
N PRO A 362 -17.31 20.28 27.00
CA PRO A 362 -15.89 20.47 26.74
C PRO A 362 -15.03 20.13 27.96
N ASP A 363 -14.08 19.23 27.79
CA ASP A 363 -13.09 18.82 28.79
C ASP A 363 -11.80 19.64 28.67
N LEU A 364 -10.85 19.42 29.57
CA LEU A 364 -9.53 20.08 29.54
C LEU A 364 -8.40 19.09 29.26
N ALA A 365 -7.45 19.51 28.44
CA ALA A 365 -6.13 18.94 28.34
C ALA A 365 -5.07 19.97 28.75
N VAL A 366 -4.17 19.58 29.66
CA VAL A 366 -3.17 20.48 30.23
C VAL A 366 -1.77 19.89 30.09
N ALA A 367 -0.86 20.60 29.44
CA ALA A 367 0.55 20.22 29.35
C ALA A 367 1.32 20.69 30.60
N ASN A 368 1.95 19.77 31.32
CA ASN A 368 2.64 20.05 32.59
C ASN A 368 4.17 20.02 32.42
N PHE A 369 4.75 21.20 32.22
CA PHE A 369 6.18 21.36 31.92
C PHE A 369 7.09 20.73 33.00
N GLY A 370 6.65 20.71 34.25
CA GLY A 370 7.41 20.19 35.37
C GLY A 370 7.32 18.68 35.61
N SER A 371 6.46 17.94 34.90
CA SER A 371 6.16 16.53 35.26
C SER A 371 6.07 15.52 34.10
N ALA A 372 6.49 15.87 32.87
CA ALA A 372 6.52 14.94 31.72
C ALA A 372 5.18 14.22 31.45
N ILE A 373 4.07 14.92 31.72
CA ILE A 373 2.71 14.42 31.57
C ILE A 373 1.78 15.48 30.98
N ALA A 374 0.72 15.02 30.32
CA ALA A 374 -0.48 15.80 30.07
C ALA A 374 -1.60 15.36 31.03
N SER A 375 -2.26 16.31 31.70
CA SER A 375 -3.40 16.05 32.59
C SER A 375 -4.71 16.25 31.83
N ILE A 376 -5.63 15.30 31.93
CA ILE A 376 -6.97 15.35 31.35
C ILE A 376 -8.00 15.47 32.47
N LEU A 377 -8.86 16.48 32.38
CA LEU A 377 -9.93 16.72 33.33
C LEU A 377 -11.26 16.65 32.60
N LEU A 378 -12.05 15.61 32.86
CA LEU A 378 -13.38 15.47 32.26
C LEU A 378 -14.37 16.39 32.95
N ASN A 379 -15.13 17.12 32.16
CA ASN A 379 -16.10 18.10 32.59
C ASN A 379 -17.39 17.44 33.04
N THR A 380 -17.71 17.63 34.32
CA THR A 380 -18.95 17.09 34.92
C THR A 380 -19.99 18.19 35.16
N THR A 381 -19.69 19.43 34.78
CA THR A 381 -20.53 20.61 34.97
C THR A 381 -21.91 20.37 34.37
N ALA A 382 -22.95 20.64 35.14
CA ALA A 382 -24.32 20.58 34.63
C ALA A 382 -24.59 21.80 33.74
N THR A 383 -25.41 21.63 32.71
CA THR A 383 -25.76 22.72 31.80
C THR A 383 -26.35 23.92 32.55
N GLY A 384 -25.81 25.12 32.35
CA GLY A 384 -26.23 26.35 33.02
C GLY A 384 -25.79 26.46 34.49
N ALA A 385 -24.93 25.57 34.98
CA ALA A 385 -24.42 25.67 36.35
C ALA A 385 -23.58 26.94 36.53
N THR A 386 -23.69 27.57 37.70
CA THR A 386 -22.93 28.77 38.07
C THR A 386 -21.60 28.45 38.74
N THR A 387 -21.25 27.18 38.84
CA THR A 387 -19.98 26.71 39.43
C THR A 387 -19.51 25.51 38.61
N PRO A 388 -18.29 25.56 38.06
CA PRO A 388 -17.76 24.46 37.25
C PRO A 388 -17.43 23.27 38.14
N THR A 389 -17.56 22.06 37.60
CA THR A 389 -17.17 20.81 38.27
C THR A 389 -16.47 19.90 37.28
N PHE A 390 -15.30 19.39 37.66
CA PHE A 390 -14.52 18.42 36.89
C PHE A 390 -14.27 17.16 37.71
N ALA A 391 -14.13 16.02 37.02
CA ALA A 391 -13.58 14.82 37.64
C ALA A 391 -12.12 15.04 38.06
N THR A 392 -11.61 14.19 38.94
CA THR A 392 -10.17 14.18 39.28
C THR A 392 -9.35 14.03 37.99
N ASN A 393 -8.27 14.81 37.86
CA ASN A 393 -7.39 14.73 36.70
C ASN A 393 -6.81 13.32 36.54
N VAL A 394 -6.66 12.88 35.30
CA VAL A 394 -5.91 11.67 34.94
C VAL A 394 -4.72 12.09 34.11
N ASP A 395 -3.55 11.60 34.48
CA ASP A 395 -2.29 12.00 33.89
C ASP A 395 -1.79 10.94 32.89
N PHE A 396 -1.40 11.38 31.70
CA PHE A 396 -0.86 10.53 30.65
C PHE A 396 0.60 10.89 30.37
N PRO A 397 1.49 9.89 30.25
CA PRO A 397 2.89 10.13 29.88
C PRO A 397 3.03 10.83 28.52
N THR A 398 3.97 11.76 28.46
CA THR A 398 4.43 12.43 27.24
C THR A 398 5.96 12.33 27.17
N GLY A 399 6.60 13.19 26.38
CA GLY A 399 8.03 13.49 26.54
C GLY A 399 8.31 14.45 27.72
N ASN A 400 9.59 14.73 27.95
CA ASN A 400 10.05 15.62 29.00
C ASN A 400 9.73 17.09 28.67
N SER A 401 9.26 17.82 29.69
CA SER A 401 8.90 19.24 29.59
C SER A 401 7.87 19.53 28.49
N PRO A 402 6.67 18.92 28.53
CA PRO A 402 5.60 19.21 27.59
C PRO A 402 5.21 20.69 27.72
N ARG A 403 5.24 21.42 26.61
CA ARG A 403 5.11 22.88 26.60
C ARG A 403 3.83 23.38 25.92
N SER A 404 3.27 22.60 25.01
CA SER A 404 2.07 22.95 24.26
C SER A 404 1.26 21.70 23.98
N VAL A 405 -0.06 21.81 24.11
CA VAL A 405 -1.01 20.75 23.76
C VAL A 405 -2.00 21.27 22.73
N SER A 406 -2.23 20.51 21.67
CA SER A 406 -3.26 20.74 20.66
C SER A 406 -4.18 19.52 20.59
N ILE A 407 -5.44 19.76 20.22
CA ILE A 407 -6.49 18.74 20.19
C ILE A 407 -7.02 18.65 18.75
N GLY A 408 -7.17 17.43 18.24
CA GLY A 408 -7.73 17.18 16.91
C GLY A 408 -7.83 15.68 16.63
N ASP A 409 -8.69 15.27 15.69
CA ASP A 409 -8.86 13.87 15.29
C ASP A 409 -7.74 13.46 14.31
N ILE A 410 -6.63 12.94 14.84
CA ILE A 410 -5.40 12.70 14.06
C ILE A 410 -5.51 11.40 13.26
N ASN A 411 -6.21 10.39 13.78
CA ASN A 411 -6.36 9.10 13.11
C ASN A 411 -7.65 8.98 12.27
N GLY A 412 -8.56 9.96 12.34
CA GLY A 412 -9.81 10.00 11.60
C GLY A 412 -10.91 9.10 12.18
N ASP A 413 -10.83 8.75 13.47
CA ASP A 413 -11.80 7.88 14.15
C ASP A 413 -13.01 8.63 14.76
N GLY A 414 -13.03 9.95 14.62
CA GLY A 414 -14.08 10.84 15.10
C GLY A 414 -13.93 11.25 16.57
N LYS A 415 -12.85 10.84 17.24
CA LYS A 415 -12.54 11.27 18.62
C LYS A 415 -11.39 12.28 18.61
N PRO A 416 -11.43 13.29 19.48
CA PRO A 416 -10.32 14.23 19.59
C PRO A 416 -9.11 13.55 20.25
N ASP A 417 -7.98 13.53 19.55
CA ASP A 417 -6.67 13.09 20.02
C ASP A 417 -5.86 14.27 20.58
N LEU A 418 -4.69 13.97 21.15
CA LEU A 418 -3.74 14.98 21.62
C LEU A 418 -2.45 14.96 20.83
N ALA A 419 -1.97 16.15 20.47
CA ALA A 419 -0.60 16.39 20.09
C ALA A 419 0.10 17.26 21.14
N VAL A 420 1.26 16.84 21.62
CA VAL A 420 2.01 17.53 22.68
C VAL A 420 3.44 17.80 22.23
N ALA A 421 3.86 19.07 22.18
CA ALA A 421 5.25 19.44 21.95
C ALA A 421 6.07 19.30 23.23
N ASN A 422 7.12 18.47 23.21
CA ASN A 422 7.97 18.23 24.37
C ASN A 422 9.32 18.93 24.23
N ASN A 423 9.52 19.97 25.03
CA ASN A 423 10.65 20.87 24.88
C ASN A 423 11.99 20.16 25.12
N SER A 424 12.11 19.41 26.21
CA SER A 424 13.38 18.77 26.59
C SER A 424 13.64 17.47 25.83
N SER A 425 12.58 16.80 25.33
CA SER A 425 12.71 15.58 24.52
C SER A 425 12.93 15.85 23.03
N ASN A 426 12.72 17.08 22.55
CA ASN A 426 12.85 17.45 21.12
C ASN A 426 11.96 16.60 20.20
N ASN A 427 10.74 16.31 20.65
CA ASN A 427 9.77 15.51 19.92
C ASN A 427 8.35 16.05 20.13
N ALA A 428 7.41 15.55 19.32
CA ALA A 428 5.99 15.68 19.56
C ALA A 428 5.43 14.30 19.96
N SER A 429 4.70 14.24 21.07
CA SER A 429 3.96 13.04 21.48
C SER A 429 2.53 13.12 20.96
N ILE A 430 2.06 12.05 20.32
CA ILE A 430 0.66 11.86 19.93
C ILE A 430 0.02 10.85 20.87
N LEU A 431 -1.11 11.20 21.47
CA LEU A 431 -1.89 10.31 22.32
C LEU A 431 -3.26 10.13 21.67
N LEU A 432 -3.54 8.91 21.22
CA LEU A 432 -4.81 8.59 20.58
C LEU A 432 -5.89 8.33 21.62
N ASN A 433 -7.03 8.99 21.47
CA ASN A 433 -8.13 8.91 22.40
C ASN A 433 -8.93 7.62 22.21
N THR A 434 -8.87 6.77 23.22
CA THR A 434 -9.62 5.50 23.25
C THR A 434 -10.84 5.55 24.16
N THR A 435 -11.12 6.73 24.75
CA THR A 435 -12.19 6.94 25.72
C THR A 435 -13.54 6.54 25.12
N PRO A 436 -14.28 5.60 25.74
CA PRO A 436 -15.63 5.28 25.30
C PRO A 436 -16.57 6.47 25.49
N THR A 437 -17.58 6.59 24.63
CA THR A 437 -18.57 7.67 24.74
C THR A 437 -19.29 7.65 26.09
N GLY A 438 -19.37 8.78 26.78
CA GLY A 438 -19.98 8.95 28.10
C GLY A 438 -19.16 8.37 29.27
N ALA A 439 -17.90 7.97 29.04
CA ALA A 439 -17.05 7.48 30.12
C ALA A 439 -16.72 8.59 31.13
N THR A 440 -16.62 8.20 32.40
CA THR A 440 -16.26 9.12 33.51
C THR A 440 -14.76 9.15 33.80
N THR A 441 -13.96 8.46 33.00
CA THR A 441 -12.50 8.40 33.13
C THR A 441 -11.91 8.33 31.73
N PRO A 442 -10.99 9.25 31.37
CA PRO A 442 -10.40 9.25 30.05
C PRO A 442 -9.45 8.06 29.89
N THR A 443 -9.34 7.55 28.67
CA THR A 443 -8.37 6.51 28.30
C THR A 443 -7.69 6.88 26.99
N PHE A 444 -6.36 6.85 26.98
CA PHE A 444 -5.55 7.06 25.78
C PHE A 444 -4.68 5.84 25.53
N ALA A 445 -4.38 5.59 24.25
CA ALA A 445 -3.34 4.64 23.87
C ALA A 445 -1.96 5.10 24.38
N THR A 446 -0.98 4.21 24.39
CA THR A 446 0.41 4.59 24.63
C THR A 446 0.83 5.67 23.64
N ASN A 447 1.52 6.71 24.13
CA ASN A 447 1.95 7.81 23.28
C ASN A 447 2.91 7.33 22.19
N VAL A 448 2.80 7.95 21.02
CA VAL A 448 3.71 7.77 19.90
C VAL A 448 4.52 9.04 19.75
N ASP A 449 5.85 8.91 19.79
CA ASP A 449 6.75 10.05 19.74
C ASP A 449 7.36 10.23 18.35
N PHE A 450 7.23 11.42 17.80
CA PHE A 450 7.84 11.81 16.54
C PHE A 450 8.96 12.83 16.76
N PRO A 451 10.20 12.55 16.32
CA PRO A 451 11.29 13.50 16.42
C PRO A 451 10.97 14.81 15.69
N THR A 452 11.36 15.93 16.30
CA THR A 452 11.25 17.27 15.70
C THR A 452 12.61 17.97 15.78
N GLY A 453 12.63 19.31 15.65
CA GLY A 453 13.81 20.09 16.03
C GLY A 453 13.94 20.24 17.56
N SER A 454 15.05 20.86 17.95
CA SER A 454 15.42 21.16 19.33
C SER A 454 14.48 22.16 19.99
N ALA A 455 14.14 21.91 21.26
CA ALA A 455 13.26 22.72 22.07
C ALA A 455 11.89 22.96 21.41
N SER A 456 11.16 21.87 21.15
CA SER A 456 9.78 21.89 20.64
C SER A 456 8.91 22.77 21.54
N ASN A 457 8.36 23.83 20.96
CA ASN A 457 7.85 24.96 21.73
C ASN A 457 6.34 25.11 21.67
N SER A 458 5.76 24.84 20.49
CA SER A 458 4.34 24.90 20.19
C SER A 458 4.03 23.85 19.12
N VAL A 459 2.85 23.24 19.20
CA VAL A 459 2.33 22.30 18.20
C VAL A 459 0.95 22.78 17.72
N SER A 460 0.68 22.60 16.44
CA SER A 460 -0.61 22.85 15.82
C SER A 460 -0.97 21.71 14.88
N ILE A 461 -2.26 21.39 14.83
CA ILE A 461 -2.83 20.36 13.96
C ILE A 461 -3.55 21.04 12.80
N GLY A 462 -3.37 20.56 11.57
CA GLY A 462 -4.06 21.07 10.39
C GLY A 462 -3.64 20.31 9.14
N ASP A 463 -4.47 20.30 8.10
CA ASP A 463 -4.13 19.68 6.81
C ASP A 463 -3.25 20.64 6.00
N PHE A 464 -1.92 20.48 6.08
CA PHE A 464 -0.98 21.38 5.43
C PHE A 464 -0.73 21.02 3.95
N ASN A 465 -1.15 19.83 3.52
CA ASN A 465 -0.88 19.31 2.18
C ASN A 465 -2.15 19.16 1.31
N GLY A 466 -3.34 19.30 1.90
CA GLY A 466 -4.64 19.24 1.23
C GLY A 466 -5.14 17.82 0.96
N ASP A 467 -4.63 16.79 1.65
CA ASP A 467 -5.06 15.40 1.45
C ASP A 467 -6.22 14.95 2.36
N GLY A 468 -6.76 15.87 3.15
CA GLY A 468 -7.88 15.66 4.05
C GLY A 468 -7.48 15.00 5.36
N LYS A 469 -6.18 14.80 5.64
CA LYS A 469 -5.70 14.27 6.92
C LYS A 469 -5.03 15.36 7.74
N PRO A 470 -5.28 15.42 9.05
CA PRO A 470 -4.59 16.37 9.89
C PRO A 470 -3.09 16.03 10.01
N ASP A 471 -2.26 16.99 9.61
CA ASP A 471 -0.81 16.99 9.78
C ASP A 471 -0.43 17.78 11.05
N LEU A 472 0.86 17.79 11.38
CA LEU A 472 1.39 18.53 12.54
C LEU A 472 2.41 19.58 12.09
N ALA A 473 2.29 20.79 12.62
CA ALA A 473 3.33 21.81 12.59
C ALA A 473 3.88 22.03 14.00
N VAL A 474 5.21 21.94 14.14
CA VAL A 474 5.89 22.10 15.43
C VAL A 474 6.94 23.19 15.33
N ALA A 475 6.83 24.24 16.14
CA ALA A 475 7.83 25.29 16.24
C ALA A 475 9.01 24.84 17.12
N ASN A 476 10.23 24.88 16.57
CA ASN A 476 11.46 24.44 17.23
C ASN A 476 12.28 25.65 17.66
N PHE A 477 12.10 26.08 18.92
CA PHE A 477 12.73 27.30 19.44
C PHE A 477 14.26 27.22 19.38
N GLY A 478 14.83 26.05 19.69
CA GLY A 478 16.28 25.85 19.75
C GLY A 478 16.96 25.86 18.39
N ASN A 479 16.25 25.50 17.32
CA ASN A 479 16.79 25.53 15.95
C ASN A 479 16.39 26.75 15.14
N SER A 480 15.44 27.57 15.61
CA SER A 480 14.83 28.62 14.78
C SER A 480 14.19 28.05 13.50
N THR A 481 13.55 26.88 13.60
CA THR A 481 12.86 26.20 12.49
C THR A 481 11.44 25.79 12.88
N ALA A 482 10.65 25.39 11.89
CA ALA A 482 9.43 24.62 12.10
C ALA A 482 9.59 23.23 11.48
N SER A 483 9.04 22.21 12.13
CA SER A 483 8.90 20.85 11.58
C SER A 483 7.48 20.67 11.08
N ILE A 484 7.32 20.16 9.86
CA ILE A 484 6.03 19.71 9.31
C ILE A 484 6.07 18.18 9.26
N LEU A 485 5.14 17.53 9.94
CA LEU A 485 5.02 16.07 9.97
C LEU A 485 3.71 15.72 9.25
N LEU A 486 3.85 15.12 8.07
CA LEU A 486 2.71 14.73 7.26
C LEU A 486 2.12 13.42 7.75
N ASN A 487 0.81 13.39 7.89
CA ASN A 487 0.06 12.20 8.27
C ASN A 487 -0.23 11.36 7.03
N THR A 488 0.46 10.23 6.91
CA THR A 488 0.39 9.38 5.70
C THR A 488 -0.29 8.07 5.99
N THR A 489 -1.07 7.55 5.03
CA THR A 489 -1.66 6.22 5.15
C THR A 489 -0.67 5.18 4.65
N PRO A 490 -0.39 4.11 5.42
CA PRO A 490 0.40 2.99 4.92
C PRO A 490 -0.30 2.33 3.73
N LYS A 491 0.43 2.04 2.67
CA LYS A 491 -0.07 1.34 1.47
C LYS A 491 0.95 0.35 0.96
N VAL A 492 0.47 -0.74 0.37
CA VAL A 492 1.34 -1.71 -0.31
C VAL A 492 2.04 -1.04 -1.49
N THR A 493 3.34 -1.24 -1.60
CA THR A 493 4.20 -0.71 -2.68
C THR A 493 4.79 -1.82 -3.54
N ALA A 494 5.01 -3.01 -2.98
CA ALA A 494 5.54 -4.15 -3.72
C ALA A 494 5.15 -5.49 -3.09
N VAL A 495 5.10 -6.52 -3.92
CA VAL A 495 5.05 -7.93 -3.52
C VAL A 495 6.19 -8.66 -4.23
N THR A 496 7.00 -9.40 -3.49
CA THR A 496 8.14 -10.19 -4.00
C THR A 496 8.27 -11.46 -3.18
N ALA A 497 9.25 -12.30 -3.47
CA ALA A 497 9.63 -13.42 -2.61
C ALA A 497 11.11 -13.33 -2.21
N THR A 498 11.45 -13.90 -1.05
CA THR A 498 12.84 -14.21 -0.67
C THR A 498 13.27 -15.58 -1.18
N THR A 499 12.29 -16.44 -1.49
CA THR A 499 12.51 -17.66 -2.27
C THR A 499 13.05 -17.29 -3.65
N ALA A 500 14.08 -18.02 -4.09
CA ALA A 500 14.73 -17.79 -5.38
C ALA A 500 13.82 -18.13 -6.57
N ASP A 501 14.19 -17.66 -7.76
CA ASP A 501 13.52 -18.09 -8.99
C ASP A 501 13.79 -19.58 -9.26
N GLY A 502 12.78 -20.30 -9.76
CA GLY A 502 12.87 -21.73 -10.02
C GLY A 502 11.53 -22.45 -9.99
N SER A 503 11.58 -23.78 -10.14
CA SER A 503 10.42 -24.66 -10.05
C SER A 503 10.31 -25.30 -8.68
N TYR A 504 9.09 -25.33 -8.14
CA TYR A 504 8.80 -25.80 -6.80
C TYR A 504 7.69 -26.84 -6.81
N LYS A 505 7.93 -27.93 -6.10
CA LYS A 505 7.03 -29.09 -6.00
C LYS A 505 6.23 -29.09 -4.72
N ALA A 506 5.23 -29.98 -4.65
CA ALA A 506 4.44 -30.19 -3.44
C ALA A 506 5.32 -30.41 -2.19
N GLY A 507 5.01 -29.67 -1.13
CA GLY A 507 5.74 -29.63 0.14
C GLY A 507 6.85 -28.58 0.23
N ASP A 508 7.28 -27.98 -0.89
CA ASP A 508 8.21 -26.85 -0.84
C ASP A 508 7.50 -25.59 -0.29
N THR A 509 8.27 -24.69 0.33
CA THR A 509 7.74 -23.45 0.93
C THR A 509 8.24 -22.22 0.16
N ILE A 510 7.31 -21.36 -0.23
CA ILE A 510 7.56 -20.07 -0.86
C ILE A 510 7.34 -18.97 0.17
N ALA A 511 8.41 -18.22 0.47
CA ALA A 511 8.39 -17.09 1.41
C ALA A 511 8.20 -15.78 0.64
N ILE A 512 6.96 -15.29 0.63
CA ILE A 512 6.49 -14.09 -0.05
C ILE A 512 6.57 -12.91 0.91
N THR A 513 6.99 -11.74 0.44
CA THR A 513 7.04 -10.51 1.22
C THR A 513 6.16 -9.44 0.58
N VAL A 514 5.34 -8.78 1.41
CA VAL A 514 4.53 -7.61 1.06
C VAL A 514 5.15 -6.38 1.70
N THR A 515 5.56 -5.41 0.90
CA THR A 515 6.21 -4.17 1.36
C THR A 515 5.22 -3.01 1.34
N PHE A 516 5.27 -2.19 2.38
CA PHE A 516 4.49 -0.96 2.57
C PHE A 516 5.41 0.27 2.52
N ASN A 517 4.85 1.45 2.25
CA ASN A 517 5.58 2.72 2.30
C ASN A 517 5.89 3.22 3.72
N ALA A 518 5.27 2.63 4.75
CA ALA A 518 5.48 2.95 6.15
C ALA A 518 5.38 1.67 7.01
N ALA A 519 5.88 1.73 8.24
CA ALA A 519 5.82 0.59 9.14
C ALA A 519 4.38 0.27 9.53
N VAL A 520 4.03 -1.03 9.55
CA VAL A 520 2.68 -1.49 9.90
C VAL A 520 2.72 -2.53 11.02
N ASN A 521 1.74 -2.45 11.91
CA ASN A 521 1.47 -3.39 12.99
C ASN A 521 0.34 -4.33 12.58
N VAL A 522 0.53 -5.61 12.87
CA VAL A 522 -0.40 -6.68 12.48
C VAL A 522 -1.01 -7.33 13.70
N THR A 523 -2.34 -7.46 13.70
CA THR A 523 -3.07 -8.38 14.58
C THR A 523 -3.71 -9.49 13.77
N GLY A 524 -3.99 -10.64 14.38
CA GLY A 524 -4.58 -11.79 13.69
C GLY A 524 -3.64 -12.45 12.69
N THR A 525 -4.21 -13.13 11.69
CA THR A 525 -3.47 -13.90 10.68
C THR A 525 -3.91 -13.53 9.25
N PRO A 526 -3.53 -12.35 8.75
CA PRO A 526 -3.79 -11.97 7.36
C PRO A 526 -3.31 -13.03 6.36
N GLN A 527 -3.97 -13.09 5.21
CA GLN A 527 -3.70 -14.07 4.17
C GLN A 527 -3.60 -13.40 2.80
N LEU A 528 -2.73 -13.93 1.95
CA LEU A 528 -2.57 -13.53 0.56
C LEU A 528 -3.03 -14.69 -0.33
N GLN A 529 -4.08 -14.48 -1.11
CA GLN A 529 -4.58 -15.49 -2.05
C GLN A 529 -3.73 -15.53 -3.34
N LEU A 530 -3.25 -16.72 -3.68
CA LEU A 530 -2.37 -16.99 -4.82
C LEU A 530 -3.12 -17.70 -5.94
N GLU A 531 -2.78 -17.40 -7.18
CA GLU A 531 -3.22 -18.14 -8.37
C GLU A 531 -2.36 -19.40 -8.51
N THR A 532 -2.93 -20.53 -8.09
CA THR A 532 -2.23 -21.83 -8.03
C THR A 532 -2.94 -22.90 -8.85
N GLY A 533 -3.80 -22.50 -9.80
CA GLY A 533 -4.48 -23.39 -10.73
C GLY A 533 -5.98 -23.50 -10.44
N THR A 534 -6.54 -24.71 -10.49
CA THR A 534 -8.01 -24.86 -10.37
C THR A 534 -8.55 -24.56 -8.98
N THR A 535 -7.71 -24.70 -7.94
CA THR A 535 -8.02 -24.35 -6.56
C THR A 535 -6.89 -23.48 -6.05
N ASP A 536 -7.23 -22.23 -5.77
CA ASP A 536 -6.29 -21.24 -5.28
C ASP A 536 -5.97 -21.44 -3.81
N GLN A 537 -4.69 -21.28 -3.47
CA GLN A 537 -4.20 -21.41 -2.10
C GLN A 537 -3.92 -20.06 -1.45
N PHE A 538 -3.81 -20.08 -0.12
CA PHE A 538 -3.43 -18.91 0.67
C PHE A 538 -1.99 -19.03 1.17
N ALA A 539 -1.21 -17.96 0.97
CA ALA A 539 -0.01 -17.71 1.78
C ALA A 539 -0.43 -17.09 3.12
N ASN A 540 0.07 -17.63 4.23
CA ASN A 540 -0.31 -17.18 5.57
C ASN A 540 0.73 -16.24 6.15
N TYR A 541 0.29 -15.15 6.80
CA TYR A 541 1.16 -14.23 7.51
C TYR A 541 2.02 -14.96 8.56
N THR A 542 3.31 -14.61 8.64
CA THR A 542 4.26 -15.24 9.56
C THR A 542 5.02 -14.25 10.45
N SER A 543 5.43 -13.10 9.91
CA SER A 543 6.25 -12.11 10.64
C SER A 543 6.31 -10.75 9.92
N GLY A 544 6.82 -9.73 10.60
CA GLY A 544 7.07 -8.40 10.02
C GLY A 544 6.31 -7.25 10.68
N SER A 545 5.44 -7.51 11.66
CA SER A 545 4.75 -6.47 12.44
C SER A 545 5.76 -5.48 13.07
N GLY A 546 5.45 -4.19 12.98
CA GLY A 546 6.32 -3.10 13.38
C GLY A 546 7.36 -2.71 12.33
N SER A 547 7.30 -3.27 11.11
CA SER A 547 8.21 -2.96 10.01
C SER A 547 7.45 -2.63 8.72
N THR A 548 8.16 -2.18 7.69
CA THR A 548 7.59 -1.92 6.36
C THR A 548 7.36 -3.19 5.55
N THR A 549 7.81 -4.37 5.99
CA THR A 549 7.74 -5.60 5.20
C THR A 549 7.13 -6.74 6.00
N LEU A 550 6.03 -7.29 5.50
CA LEU A 550 5.36 -8.45 6.06
C LEU A 550 5.74 -9.71 5.28
N THR A 551 5.99 -10.82 5.96
CA THR A 551 6.33 -12.11 5.34
C THR A 551 5.15 -13.09 5.44
N PHE A 552 4.84 -13.74 4.33
CA PHE A 552 3.80 -14.74 4.17
C PHE A 552 4.41 -16.03 3.64
N ASN A 553 4.01 -17.18 4.17
CA ASN A 553 4.47 -18.48 3.69
C ASN A 553 3.34 -19.22 3.00
N TYR A 554 3.62 -19.65 1.77
CA TYR A 554 2.80 -20.61 1.03
C TYR A 554 3.55 -21.94 0.95
N VAL A 555 2.88 -23.04 1.28
CA VAL A 555 3.41 -24.39 1.09
C VAL A 555 2.69 -24.98 -0.12
N VAL A 556 3.46 -25.39 -1.13
CA VAL A 556 2.90 -25.96 -2.36
C VAL A 556 2.12 -27.23 -2.03
N GLN A 557 0.85 -27.30 -2.44
CA GLN A 557 0.01 -28.48 -2.26
C GLN A 557 0.06 -29.39 -3.49
N ALA A 558 -0.33 -30.65 -3.31
CA ALA A 558 -0.45 -31.58 -4.43
C ALA A 558 -1.56 -31.11 -5.38
N GLY A 559 -1.24 -31.04 -6.66
CA GLY A 559 -2.17 -30.56 -7.72
C GLY A 559 -2.12 -29.06 -7.99
N ASP A 560 -1.40 -28.27 -7.19
CA ASP A 560 -1.18 -26.85 -7.46
C ASP A 560 -0.30 -26.71 -8.72
N THR A 561 -0.64 -25.79 -9.62
CA THR A 561 0.13 -25.53 -10.85
C THR A 561 0.09 -24.05 -11.21
N SER A 562 1.25 -23.45 -11.44
CA SER A 562 1.36 -22.09 -11.96
C SER A 562 2.62 -21.93 -12.80
N ALA A 563 2.48 -21.36 -14.00
CA ALA A 563 3.62 -21.10 -14.88
C ALA A 563 4.48 -19.94 -14.38
N ASP A 564 3.89 -19.05 -13.59
CA ASP A 564 4.56 -18.00 -12.85
C ASP A 564 3.65 -17.55 -11.72
N LEU A 565 4.09 -17.76 -10.47
CA LEU A 565 3.26 -17.58 -9.29
C LEU A 565 2.89 -16.11 -9.11
N GLU A 566 1.60 -15.87 -8.98
CA GLU A 566 1.05 -14.54 -8.78
C GLU A 566 -0.07 -14.58 -7.73
N TYR A 567 -0.43 -13.42 -7.18
CA TYR A 567 -1.68 -13.30 -6.42
C TYR A 567 -2.90 -13.16 -7.34
N LEU A 568 -4.04 -13.73 -6.94
CA LEU A 568 -5.22 -13.84 -7.80
C LEU A 568 -5.75 -12.49 -8.35
N THR A 569 -5.81 -11.44 -7.52
CA THR A 569 -6.21 -10.09 -7.91
C THR A 569 -5.49 -9.04 -7.07
N THR A 570 -5.62 -7.76 -7.44
CA THR A 570 -5.10 -6.65 -6.63
C THR A 570 -5.72 -6.55 -5.24
N ASN A 571 -6.78 -7.30 -4.93
CA ASN A 571 -7.45 -7.33 -3.63
C ASN A 571 -7.20 -8.65 -2.87
N SER A 572 -6.21 -9.45 -3.28
CA SER A 572 -5.92 -10.77 -2.70
C SER A 572 -5.37 -10.73 -1.27
N LEU A 573 -4.88 -9.59 -0.78
CA LEU A 573 -4.44 -9.45 0.60
C LEU A 573 -5.65 -9.17 1.50
N THR A 574 -5.98 -10.15 2.34
CA THR A 574 -7.14 -10.12 3.24
C THR A 574 -6.73 -10.19 4.69
N LEU A 575 -7.52 -9.58 5.57
CA LEU A 575 -7.18 -9.47 7.00
C LEU A 575 -7.48 -10.73 7.81
N ASN A 576 -8.40 -11.58 7.37
CA ASN A 576 -8.80 -12.82 8.05
C ASN A 576 -9.06 -12.62 9.56
N GLY A 577 -9.89 -11.62 9.90
CA GLY A 577 -10.22 -11.24 11.28
C GLY A 577 -9.15 -10.42 12.03
N GLY A 578 -8.01 -10.16 11.38
CA GLY A 578 -6.92 -9.32 11.89
C GLY A 578 -7.01 -7.85 11.49
N THR A 579 -5.91 -7.12 11.67
CA THR A 579 -5.73 -5.74 11.20
C THR A 579 -4.30 -5.54 10.68
N ILE A 580 -4.14 -4.56 9.79
CA ILE A 580 -2.83 -4.05 9.35
C ILE A 580 -2.94 -2.52 9.43
N LYS A 581 -2.31 -1.93 10.46
CA LYS A 581 -2.42 -0.49 10.78
C LYS A 581 -1.05 0.13 10.98
N ASP A 582 -0.88 1.44 10.87
CA ASP A 582 0.36 2.11 11.32
C ASP A 582 0.44 2.24 12.86
N ASN A 583 1.37 3.04 13.36
CA ASN A 583 1.51 3.36 14.78
C ASN A 583 0.48 4.38 15.28
N LEU A 584 -0.22 5.08 14.39
CA LEU A 584 -1.34 5.97 14.70
C LEU A 584 -2.70 5.27 14.56
N ALA A 585 -2.71 3.93 14.46
CA ALA A 585 -3.89 3.09 14.32
C ALA A 585 -4.71 3.32 13.02
N VAL A 586 -4.11 3.98 12.02
CA VAL A 586 -4.68 4.19 10.69
C VAL A 586 -4.58 2.90 9.87
N ASP A 587 -5.69 2.48 9.27
CA ASP A 587 -5.77 1.28 8.44
C ASP A 587 -4.93 1.39 7.16
N ALA A 588 -4.22 0.31 6.82
CA ALA A 588 -3.43 0.27 5.60
C ALA A 588 -4.29 0.02 4.35
N ILE A 589 -3.89 0.64 3.24
CA ILE A 589 -4.42 0.35 1.91
C ILE A 589 -3.78 -0.95 1.42
N LEU A 590 -4.61 -2.01 1.33
CA LEU A 590 -4.18 -3.37 1.01
C LEU A 590 -4.17 -3.69 -0.49
N THR A 591 -4.56 -2.73 -1.34
CA THR A 591 -4.52 -2.90 -2.79
C THR A 591 -3.09 -3.16 -3.25
N LEU A 592 -2.89 -4.33 -3.84
CA LEU A 592 -1.61 -4.80 -4.36
C LEU A 592 -1.31 -4.12 -5.72
N PRO A 593 -0.05 -4.13 -6.17
CA PRO A 593 0.32 -3.71 -7.52
C PRO A 593 -0.52 -4.41 -8.62
N ALA A 594 -0.55 -3.84 -9.82
CA ALA A 594 -1.21 -4.51 -10.94
C ALA A 594 -0.48 -5.83 -11.26
N LEU A 595 -1.23 -6.85 -11.68
CA LEU A 595 -0.66 -8.17 -12.04
C LEU A 595 0.42 -8.03 -13.11
N ALA A 596 1.52 -8.75 -12.96
CA ALA A 596 2.71 -8.70 -13.83
C ALA A 596 3.39 -7.32 -13.95
N ASP A 597 3.04 -6.33 -13.12
CA ASP A 597 3.81 -5.09 -12.96
C ASP A 597 5.19 -5.36 -12.33
N ALA A 598 6.18 -4.50 -12.58
CA ALA A 598 7.52 -4.63 -12.01
C ALA A 598 7.56 -4.73 -10.46
N ASN A 599 6.49 -4.32 -9.76
CA ASN A 599 6.37 -4.45 -8.30
C ASN A 599 5.42 -5.58 -7.85
N SER A 600 4.83 -6.34 -8.77
CA SER A 600 4.02 -7.55 -8.50
C SER A 600 4.87 -8.81 -8.40
N LEU A 601 4.34 -9.89 -7.82
CA LEU A 601 5.12 -11.10 -7.59
C LEU A 601 5.58 -11.72 -8.92
N GLY A 602 4.66 -11.92 -9.87
CA GLY A 602 4.98 -12.48 -11.18
C GLY A 602 5.71 -11.50 -12.10
N GLY A 603 5.65 -10.19 -11.84
CA GLY A 603 6.42 -9.22 -12.60
C GLY A 603 7.88 -9.07 -12.18
N ASN A 604 8.26 -9.56 -11.00
CA ASN A 604 9.64 -9.43 -10.48
C ASN A 604 10.30 -10.73 -10.00
N LYS A 605 9.60 -11.86 -10.06
CA LYS A 605 10.13 -13.21 -9.84
C LYS A 605 9.73 -14.13 -10.99
N ALA A 606 10.41 -15.26 -11.08
CA ALA A 606 10.07 -16.35 -11.99
C ALA A 606 9.91 -17.63 -11.14
N ILE A 607 8.77 -17.74 -10.46
CA ILE A 607 8.47 -18.86 -9.55
C ILE A 607 7.46 -19.77 -10.21
N ILE A 608 7.90 -20.93 -10.65
CA ILE A 608 7.06 -21.94 -11.28
C ILE A 608 6.56 -22.89 -10.19
N ILE A 609 5.25 -23.09 -10.12
CA ILE A 609 4.64 -24.08 -9.23
C ILE A 609 4.23 -25.29 -10.05
N ASP A 610 4.73 -26.45 -9.65
CA ASP A 610 4.38 -27.74 -10.23
C ASP A 610 4.25 -28.78 -9.13
N GLY A 611 3.07 -28.84 -8.52
CA GLY A 611 2.69 -29.81 -7.51
C GLY A 611 2.08 -31.09 -8.08
N VAL A 612 2.14 -31.32 -9.39
CA VAL A 612 1.56 -32.51 -10.03
C VAL A 612 2.64 -33.57 -10.18
N ALA A 613 2.45 -34.72 -9.53
CA ALA A 613 3.38 -35.83 -9.70
C ALA A 613 3.14 -36.56 -11.03
N PRO A 614 4.19 -36.92 -11.78
CA PRO A 614 4.05 -37.74 -12.99
C PRO A 614 3.46 -39.10 -12.64
N THR A 615 2.61 -39.63 -13.51
CA THR A 615 1.96 -40.95 -13.33
C THR A 615 2.25 -41.85 -14.52
N ILE A 616 2.18 -43.17 -14.32
CA ILE A 616 2.19 -44.13 -15.43
C ILE A 616 0.82 -44.12 -16.09
N THR A 617 0.77 -44.00 -17.42
CA THR A 617 -0.48 -44.01 -18.20
C THR A 617 -0.77 -45.37 -18.82
N SER A 618 0.27 -46.13 -19.17
CA SER A 618 0.14 -47.49 -19.69
C SER A 618 1.46 -48.26 -19.70
N ILE A 619 1.36 -49.59 -19.69
CA ILE A 619 2.44 -50.48 -20.06
C ILE A 619 2.02 -51.26 -21.30
N THR A 620 2.82 -51.20 -22.36
CA THR A 620 2.53 -51.82 -23.65
C THR A 620 3.77 -52.44 -24.28
N SER A 621 3.65 -52.96 -25.50
CA SER A 621 4.74 -53.57 -26.25
C SER A 621 4.66 -53.23 -27.74
N THR A 622 5.81 -52.97 -28.36
CA THR A 622 5.95 -52.91 -29.82
C THR A 622 6.13 -54.28 -30.46
N THR A 623 6.41 -55.33 -29.68
CA THR A 623 6.47 -56.72 -30.15
C THR A 623 5.07 -57.17 -30.55
N THR A 624 4.90 -57.82 -31.69
CA THR A 624 3.60 -58.28 -32.18
C THR A 624 2.93 -59.26 -31.22
N ASP A 625 1.60 -59.35 -31.25
CA ASP A 625 0.87 -60.39 -30.52
C ASP A 625 1.26 -61.78 -31.05
N GLY A 626 1.39 -62.76 -30.16
CA GLY A 626 1.85 -64.10 -30.52
C GLY A 626 2.53 -64.84 -29.37
N SER A 627 3.06 -66.02 -29.68
CA SER A 627 3.79 -66.86 -28.72
C SER A 627 5.30 -66.70 -28.86
N TYR A 628 5.98 -66.54 -27.72
CA TYR A 628 7.42 -66.31 -27.64
C TYR A 628 8.07 -67.30 -26.67
N ASN A 629 9.22 -67.83 -27.08
CA ASN A 629 10.04 -68.75 -26.28
C ASN A 629 11.31 -68.07 -25.76
N THR A 630 12.26 -68.85 -25.25
CA THR A 630 13.52 -68.36 -24.66
C THR A 630 14.43 -67.57 -25.60
N THR A 631 14.17 -67.60 -26.91
CA THR A 631 14.90 -66.81 -27.91
C THR A 631 14.16 -65.55 -28.35
N GLY A 632 12.88 -65.40 -27.97
CA GLY A 632 12.04 -64.27 -28.34
C GLY A 632 12.27 -63.07 -27.44
N ASN A 633 12.63 -61.92 -28.03
CA ASN A 633 12.70 -60.66 -27.30
C ASN A 633 11.36 -59.93 -27.33
N ILE A 634 10.88 -59.54 -26.15
CA ILE A 634 9.63 -58.80 -25.97
C ILE A 634 9.99 -57.40 -25.46
N ASN A 635 9.68 -56.37 -26.24
CA ASN A 635 9.89 -54.99 -25.80
C ASN A 635 8.77 -54.58 -24.85
N VAL A 636 9.09 -54.02 -23.69
CA VAL A 636 8.11 -53.47 -22.74
C VAL A 636 8.31 -51.97 -22.69
N THR A 637 7.25 -51.23 -22.98
CA THR A 637 7.21 -49.77 -22.98
C THR A 637 6.33 -49.28 -21.83
N VAL A 638 6.88 -48.45 -20.96
CA VAL A 638 6.15 -47.76 -19.89
C VAL A 638 5.93 -46.32 -20.33
N ASN A 639 4.68 -45.87 -20.39
CA ASN A 639 4.32 -44.51 -20.77
C ASN A 639 3.96 -43.69 -19.52
N PHE A 640 4.35 -42.42 -19.51
CA PHE A 640 4.13 -41.49 -18.40
C PHE A 640 3.20 -40.34 -18.82
N SER A 641 2.56 -39.69 -17.86
CA SER A 641 1.67 -38.53 -18.10
C SER A 641 2.41 -37.30 -18.60
N GLU A 642 3.72 -37.25 -18.36
CA GLU A 642 4.63 -36.18 -18.76
C GLU A 642 6.08 -36.69 -18.81
N ALA A 643 7.02 -35.80 -19.13
CA ALA A 643 8.43 -36.17 -19.23
C ALA A 643 9.04 -36.41 -17.85
N VAL A 644 9.64 -37.59 -17.67
CA VAL A 644 10.37 -37.96 -16.45
C VAL A 644 11.84 -38.25 -16.77
N THR A 645 12.70 -38.06 -15.78
CA THR A 645 14.11 -38.43 -15.79
C THR A 645 14.34 -39.51 -14.75
N LEU A 646 14.80 -40.68 -15.20
CA LEU A 646 15.34 -41.73 -14.36
C LEU A 646 16.84 -41.51 -14.18
N ALA A 647 17.29 -41.38 -12.94
CA ALA A 647 18.70 -41.21 -12.58
C ALA A 647 19.07 -42.05 -11.35
N GLY A 648 20.38 -42.24 -11.11
CA GLY A 648 20.88 -42.92 -9.90
C GLY A 648 20.74 -44.44 -9.88
N GLY A 649 20.13 -45.05 -10.89
CA GLY A 649 20.01 -46.50 -11.06
C GLY A 649 18.94 -46.87 -12.07
N ASN A 650 18.55 -48.15 -12.07
CA ASN A 650 17.58 -48.70 -13.02
C ASN A 650 16.16 -48.73 -12.43
N MET A 651 15.18 -48.76 -13.33
CA MET A 651 13.78 -49.10 -13.03
C MET A 651 13.52 -50.55 -13.45
N SER A 652 12.72 -51.26 -12.66
CA SER A 652 12.39 -52.67 -12.88
C SER A 652 10.89 -52.86 -13.01
N VAL A 653 10.44 -53.50 -14.08
CA VAL A 653 9.04 -53.93 -14.29
C VAL A 653 8.96 -55.43 -14.06
N ALA A 654 8.30 -55.87 -13.00
CA ALA A 654 8.09 -57.28 -12.72
C ALA A 654 6.96 -57.83 -13.58
N LEU A 655 7.12 -59.07 -14.04
CA LEU A 655 6.15 -59.77 -14.88
C LEU A 655 5.52 -60.94 -14.11
N ASP A 656 4.32 -61.35 -14.50
CA ASP A 656 3.58 -62.47 -13.92
C ASP A 656 4.28 -63.83 -14.09
N THR A 657 5.20 -63.93 -15.06
CA THR A 657 6.10 -65.08 -15.23
C THR A 657 7.15 -65.23 -14.13
N GLY A 658 7.29 -64.24 -13.25
CA GLY A 658 8.42 -64.10 -12.31
C GLY A 658 9.66 -63.46 -12.94
N GLY A 659 9.62 -63.10 -14.22
CA GLY A 659 10.65 -62.34 -14.90
C GLY A 659 10.64 -60.84 -14.52
N THR A 660 11.69 -60.12 -14.91
CA THR A 660 11.79 -58.67 -14.69
C THR A 660 12.41 -58.00 -15.89
N VAL A 661 11.85 -56.86 -16.29
CA VAL A 661 12.42 -55.97 -17.30
C VAL A 661 13.20 -54.87 -16.62
N THR A 662 14.49 -54.78 -16.93
CA THR A 662 15.36 -53.71 -16.42
C THR A 662 15.42 -52.57 -17.45
N ILE A 663 15.11 -51.36 -17.00
CA ILE A 663 15.13 -50.14 -17.79
C ILE A 663 16.26 -49.25 -17.25
N ALA A 664 17.21 -48.90 -18.13
CA ALA A 664 18.33 -48.03 -17.81
C ALA A 664 17.88 -46.55 -17.70
N PRO A 665 18.68 -45.67 -17.05
CA PRO A 665 18.44 -44.23 -17.01
C PRO A 665 18.00 -43.63 -18.36
N PHE A 666 16.96 -42.80 -18.32
CA PHE A 666 16.37 -42.18 -19.51
C PHE A 666 15.76 -40.83 -19.14
N THR A 667 15.49 -39.99 -20.15
CA THR A 667 14.65 -38.81 -20.04
C THR A 667 13.62 -38.83 -21.16
N GLY A 668 12.33 -38.71 -20.83
CA GLY A 668 11.26 -38.69 -21.82
C GLY A 668 9.90 -39.09 -21.23
N THR A 669 8.88 -39.13 -22.09
CA THR A 669 7.50 -39.52 -21.73
C THR A 669 7.26 -41.04 -21.81
N SER A 670 8.27 -41.80 -22.24
CA SER A 670 8.19 -43.25 -22.35
C SER A 670 9.55 -43.89 -22.11
N ALA A 671 9.55 -45.05 -21.47
CA ALA A 671 10.75 -45.85 -21.23
C ALA A 671 10.59 -47.23 -21.83
N VAL A 672 11.65 -47.74 -22.45
CA VAL A 672 11.63 -49.06 -23.11
C VAL A 672 12.68 -49.96 -22.49
N GLY A 673 12.29 -51.17 -22.15
CA GLY A 673 13.19 -52.27 -21.80
C GLY A 673 12.86 -53.51 -22.60
N THR A 674 13.77 -54.48 -22.61
CA THR A 674 13.57 -55.74 -23.31
C THR A 674 13.50 -56.89 -22.32
N TYR A 675 12.47 -57.71 -22.45
CA TYR A 675 12.29 -58.97 -21.74
C TYR A 675 12.73 -60.13 -22.65
N THR A 676 13.56 -61.02 -22.11
CA THR A 676 13.92 -62.29 -22.75
C THR A 676 13.50 -63.41 -21.79
N PRO A 677 12.50 -64.22 -22.15
CA PRO A 677 12.02 -65.29 -21.28
C PRO A 677 13.13 -66.30 -20.93
N ALA A 678 13.28 -66.62 -19.65
CA ALA A 678 14.13 -67.72 -19.19
C ALA A 678 13.33 -69.02 -19.06
N ALA A 679 14.01 -70.17 -19.08
CA ALA A 679 13.33 -71.46 -18.91
C ALA A 679 12.49 -71.50 -17.62
N GLY A 680 11.22 -71.88 -17.75
CA GLY A 680 10.24 -71.95 -16.66
C GLY A 680 9.43 -70.67 -16.45
N GLN A 681 9.72 -69.60 -17.19
CA GLN A 681 8.91 -68.37 -17.20
C GLN A 681 7.81 -68.51 -18.25
N ASN A 682 6.60 -68.90 -17.84
CA ASN A 682 5.47 -69.10 -18.74
C ASN A 682 4.30 -68.19 -18.35
N SER A 683 3.60 -67.65 -19.34
CA SER A 683 2.34 -66.92 -19.13
C SER A 683 1.42 -67.12 -20.33
N THR A 684 0.14 -67.33 -20.05
CA THR A 684 -0.90 -67.41 -21.07
C THR A 684 -1.28 -66.04 -21.62
N ASP A 685 -0.94 -64.97 -20.90
CA ASP A 685 -1.07 -63.59 -21.33
C ASP A 685 -0.16 -62.71 -20.46
N LEU A 686 1.02 -62.38 -20.99
CA LEU A 686 2.12 -61.79 -20.26
C LEU A 686 1.71 -60.47 -19.62
N ASN A 687 1.74 -60.43 -18.29
CA ASN A 687 1.28 -59.28 -17.54
C ASN A 687 2.40 -58.59 -16.77
N SER A 688 2.34 -57.26 -16.70
CA SER A 688 3.15 -56.42 -15.82
C SER A 688 2.48 -56.29 -14.46
N THR A 689 3.20 -56.58 -13.37
CA THR A 689 2.62 -56.63 -12.02
C THR A 689 3.01 -55.44 -11.15
N THR A 690 4.30 -55.12 -11.07
CA THR A 690 4.81 -54.03 -10.22
C THR A 690 5.97 -53.31 -10.87
N ILE A 691 6.12 -52.02 -10.55
CA ILE A 691 7.29 -51.22 -10.90
C ILE A 691 8.07 -50.87 -9.63
N THR A 692 9.38 -51.05 -9.67
CA THR A 692 10.29 -50.68 -8.58
C THR A 692 11.49 -49.91 -9.11
N LEU A 693 12.10 -49.11 -8.24
CA LEU A 693 13.36 -48.42 -8.52
C LEU A 693 14.49 -49.08 -7.73
N ALA A 694 15.67 -49.17 -8.33
CA ALA A 694 16.88 -49.59 -7.63
C ALA A 694 17.18 -48.65 -6.45
N THR A 695 17.87 -49.15 -5.43
CA THR A 695 18.29 -48.35 -4.27
C THR A 695 19.08 -47.11 -4.73
N GLY A 696 18.62 -45.92 -4.35
CA GLY A 696 19.25 -44.65 -4.72
C GLY A 696 18.81 -44.09 -6.08
N ALA A 697 17.99 -44.82 -6.85
CA ALA A 697 17.42 -44.31 -8.08
C ALA A 697 16.23 -43.37 -7.81
N THR A 698 16.06 -42.38 -8.68
CA THR A 698 14.95 -41.43 -8.66
C THR A 698 14.31 -41.37 -10.04
N LEU A 699 12.98 -41.35 -10.10
CA LEU A 699 12.22 -41.08 -11.31
C LEU A 699 11.40 -39.82 -11.06
N ARG A 700 11.81 -38.71 -11.70
CA ARG A 700 11.25 -37.38 -11.40
C ARG A 700 11.02 -36.54 -12.64
N ASP A 701 10.07 -35.62 -12.59
CA ASP A 701 9.90 -34.58 -13.61
C ASP A 701 10.96 -33.46 -13.47
N ALA A 702 10.74 -32.35 -14.19
CA ALA A 702 11.60 -31.18 -14.15
C ALA A 702 11.54 -30.40 -12.82
N ALA A 703 10.38 -30.37 -12.14
CA ALA A 703 10.20 -29.75 -10.83
C ALA A 703 10.63 -30.66 -9.65
N ALA A 704 11.14 -31.84 -9.97
CA ALA A 704 11.58 -32.87 -9.06
C ALA A 704 10.46 -33.59 -8.27
N ASN A 705 9.21 -33.59 -8.75
CA ASN A 705 8.18 -34.47 -8.21
C ASN A 705 8.56 -35.93 -8.49
N ASN A 706 8.36 -36.81 -7.50
CA ASN A 706 8.57 -38.24 -7.72
C ASN A 706 7.40 -38.84 -8.51
N ALA A 707 7.70 -39.64 -9.53
CA ALA A 707 6.67 -40.34 -10.28
C ALA A 707 5.93 -41.35 -9.41
N THR A 708 4.61 -41.42 -9.59
CA THR A 708 3.76 -42.46 -9.01
C THR A 708 3.94 -43.75 -9.80
N LEU A 709 4.45 -44.80 -9.13
CA LEU A 709 4.81 -46.07 -9.77
C LEU A 709 3.66 -47.09 -9.85
N THR A 710 2.43 -46.66 -9.57
CA THR A 710 1.23 -47.50 -9.66
C THR A 710 0.82 -47.66 -11.12
N ILE A 711 0.59 -48.90 -11.54
CA ILE A 711 0.02 -49.21 -12.86
C ILE A 711 -1.49 -48.96 -12.79
N PRO A 712 -2.08 -48.13 -13.65
CA PRO A 712 -3.52 -47.91 -13.66
C PRO A 712 -4.28 -49.20 -14.00
N ALA A 713 -5.47 -49.36 -13.42
CA ALA A 713 -6.33 -50.50 -13.73
C ALA A 713 -6.71 -50.50 -15.23
N GLY A 714 -6.63 -51.66 -15.88
CA GLY A 714 -6.90 -51.80 -17.31
C GLY A 714 -5.76 -51.29 -18.22
N GLN A 715 -4.61 -50.91 -17.66
CA GLN A 715 -3.49 -50.33 -18.41
C GLN A 715 -2.19 -51.15 -18.25
N SER A 716 -2.30 -52.41 -17.82
CA SER A 716 -1.18 -53.34 -17.72
C SER A 716 -0.77 -53.90 -19.09
N LEU A 717 0.33 -54.65 -19.15
CA LEU A 717 0.80 -55.23 -20.41
C LEU A 717 -0.24 -56.18 -21.04
N ALA A 718 -0.88 -57.03 -20.25
CA ALA A 718 -1.91 -57.97 -20.70
C ALA A 718 -3.19 -57.25 -21.16
N ASP A 719 -3.52 -56.10 -20.55
CA ASP A 719 -4.66 -55.30 -21.00
C ASP A 719 -4.42 -54.68 -22.38
N ASN A 720 -3.16 -54.38 -22.70
CA ASN A 720 -2.81 -53.67 -23.92
C ASN A 720 -2.39 -54.59 -25.07
N LYS A 721 -1.87 -55.80 -24.81
CA LYS A 721 -1.25 -56.70 -25.79
C LYS A 721 -1.52 -58.16 -25.44
N ALA A 722 -1.64 -59.03 -26.46
CA ALA A 722 -1.88 -60.46 -26.29
C ALA A 722 -0.60 -61.25 -26.56
N ILE A 723 0.25 -61.37 -25.54
CA ILE A 723 1.57 -62.02 -25.66
C ILE A 723 1.59 -63.29 -24.81
N VAL A 724 1.76 -64.43 -25.47
CA VAL A 724 1.94 -65.72 -24.80
C VAL A 724 3.44 -65.97 -24.63
N VAL A 725 3.86 -66.37 -23.43
CA VAL A 725 5.23 -66.80 -23.18
C VAL A 725 5.22 -68.28 -22.86
N ASP A 726 5.88 -69.06 -23.70
CA ASP A 726 6.01 -70.50 -23.55
C ASP A 726 7.47 -70.92 -23.72
N THR A 727 8.08 -71.30 -22.60
CA THR A 727 9.47 -71.71 -22.49
C THR A 727 9.61 -73.19 -22.18
N ILE A 728 8.50 -73.93 -22.13
CA ILE A 728 8.54 -75.37 -21.94
C ILE A 728 9.06 -76.00 -23.23
N VAL A 729 10.08 -76.84 -23.09
CA VAL A 729 10.58 -77.61 -24.22
C VAL A 729 9.73 -78.88 -24.32
N PRO A 730 9.11 -79.16 -25.47
CA PRO A 730 8.32 -80.37 -25.63
C PRO A 730 9.23 -81.60 -25.51
N THR A 731 8.93 -82.47 -24.56
CA THR A 731 9.54 -83.79 -24.46
C THR A 731 8.77 -84.78 -25.32
N VAL A 732 9.45 -85.79 -25.86
CA VAL A 732 8.83 -86.84 -26.68
C VAL A 732 9.07 -88.21 -26.04
N ALA A 733 7.98 -88.94 -25.79
CA ALA A 733 8.04 -90.32 -25.35
C ALA A 733 7.71 -91.25 -26.53
N LEU A 734 8.61 -92.19 -26.82
CA LEU A 734 8.37 -93.20 -27.85
C LEU A 734 7.85 -94.47 -27.19
N THR A 735 6.71 -94.96 -27.67
CA THR A 735 6.14 -96.24 -27.21
C THR A 735 5.86 -97.16 -28.40
N SER A 736 6.04 -98.46 -28.20
CA SER A 736 5.71 -99.47 -29.19
C SER A 736 5.17 -100.71 -28.49
N THR A 737 4.19 -101.37 -29.12
CA THR A 737 3.66 -102.66 -28.67
C THR A 737 4.43 -103.85 -29.26
N SER A 738 5.53 -103.61 -29.98
CA SER A 738 6.34 -104.62 -30.66
C SER A 738 7.32 -105.33 -29.71
N PRO A 739 7.61 -106.65 -29.91
CA PRO A 739 8.68 -107.33 -29.19
C PRO A 739 10.06 -106.75 -29.47
N THR A 740 11.04 -107.01 -28.57
CA THR A 740 12.40 -106.41 -28.57
C THR A 740 13.24 -106.72 -29.83
N THR A 741 12.83 -107.70 -30.64
CA THR A 741 13.37 -107.95 -31.98
C THR A 741 12.22 -108.30 -32.93
N THR A 742 12.13 -107.59 -34.04
CA THR A 742 11.14 -107.84 -35.10
C THR A 742 11.77 -107.53 -36.45
N ASN A 743 11.38 -108.28 -37.48
CA ASN A 743 11.71 -108.01 -38.89
C ASN A 743 10.45 -107.68 -39.71
N ALA A 744 9.31 -107.50 -39.04
CA ALA A 744 8.07 -107.01 -39.61
C ALA A 744 7.89 -105.52 -39.25
N PRO A 745 7.15 -104.75 -40.06
CA PRO A 745 6.82 -103.38 -39.71
C PRO A 745 6.11 -103.31 -38.34
N PHE A 746 6.34 -102.22 -37.60
CA PHE A 746 5.73 -102.02 -36.29
C PHE A 746 5.45 -100.53 -36.02
N LEU A 747 4.44 -100.26 -35.19
CA LEU A 747 4.07 -98.90 -34.81
C LEU A 747 4.97 -98.38 -33.69
N VAL A 748 5.46 -97.16 -33.86
CA VAL A 748 6.05 -96.34 -32.80
C VAL A 748 5.18 -95.10 -32.64
N THR A 749 4.64 -94.90 -31.45
CA THR A 749 3.88 -93.70 -31.08
C THR A 749 4.80 -92.73 -30.38
N ALA A 750 4.99 -91.55 -30.99
CA ALA A 750 5.67 -90.41 -30.37
C ALA A 750 4.63 -89.51 -29.68
N THR A 751 4.62 -89.52 -28.35
CA THR A 751 3.74 -88.67 -27.55
C THR A 751 4.53 -87.48 -27.04
N PHE A 752 4.17 -86.28 -27.50
CA PHE A 752 4.78 -85.05 -27.01
C PHE A 752 4.11 -84.60 -25.71
N SER A 753 4.88 -83.98 -24.80
CA SER A 753 4.36 -83.44 -23.53
C SER A 753 3.45 -82.23 -23.72
N GLU A 754 3.46 -81.63 -24.90
CA GLU A 754 2.59 -80.54 -25.32
C GLU A 754 2.44 -80.53 -26.85
N SER A 755 1.63 -79.62 -27.39
CA SER A 755 1.44 -79.53 -28.84
C SER A 755 2.70 -79.02 -29.52
N VAL A 756 3.21 -79.76 -30.50
CA VAL A 756 4.38 -79.36 -31.31
C VAL A 756 3.97 -79.08 -32.75
N THR A 757 4.61 -78.10 -33.37
CA THR A 757 4.44 -77.79 -34.79
C THR A 757 5.71 -78.11 -35.57
N GLY A 758 5.58 -78.56 -36.81
CA GLY A 758 6.73 -78.78 -37.71
C GLY A 758 7.45 -80.12 -37.55
N PHE A 759 7.01 -81.00 -36.64
CA PHE A 759 7.52 -82.37 -36.55
C PHE A 759 7.01 -83.20 -37.73
N ILE A 760 7.92 -83.60 -38.62
CA ILE A 760 7.64 -84.32 -39.87
C ILE A 760 8.47 -85.61 -39.95
N ALA A 761 8.16 -86.47 -40.93
CA ALA A 761 8.81 -87.77 -41.08
C ALA A 761 10.34 -87.69 -41.23
N SER A 762 10.88 -86.62 -41.82
CA SER A 762 12.32 -86.40 -41.96
C SER A 762 13.03 -86.11 -40.65
N ASP A 763 12.30 -85.74 -39.59
CA ASP A 763 12.87 -85.47 -38.26
C ASP A 763 13.16 -86.77 -37.48
N VAL A 764 12.73 -87.92 -38.01
CA VAL A 764 12.92 -89.23 -37.40
C VAL A 764 13.92 -90.06 -38.19
N THR A 765 15.05 -90.37 -37.55
CA THR A 765 16.06 -91.29 -38.10
C THR A 765 15.91 -92.68 -37.48
N VAL A 766 15.83 -93.72 -38.32
CA VAL A 766 15.75 -95.13 -37.88
C VAL A 766 16.94 -95.91 -38.45
N ALA A 767 17.66 -96.62 -37.59
CA ALA A 767 18.76 -97.50 -38.01
C ALA A 767 18.20 -98.82 -38.57
N ASN A 768 18.67 -99.24 -39.75
CA ASN A 768 18.27 -100.48 -40.42
C ASN A 768 16.77 -100.60 -40.76
N GLY A 769 16.08 -99.48 -40.94
CA GLY A 769 14.67 -99.42 -41.31
C GLY A 769 14.34 -98.18 -42.13
N THR A 770 13.09 -98.09 -42.60
CA THR A 770 12.56 -96.89 -43.26
C THR A 770 11.31 -96.42 -42.52
N VAL A 771 11.20 -95.10 -42.31
CA VAL A 771 10.01 -94.49 -41.71
C VAL A 771 8.98 -94.30 -42.82
N SER A 772 7.79 -94.85 -42.63
CA SER A 772 6.63 -94.63 -43.52
C SER A 772 5.37 -94.53 -42.65
N GLY A 773 4.28 -93.96 -43.17
CA GLY A 773 3.01 -93.87 -42.41
C GLY A 773 3.04 -92.86 -41.26
N PHE A 774 3.80 -91.77 -41.37
CA PHE A 774 3.88 -90.73 -40.33
C PHE A 774 2.56 -89.94 -40.22
N THR A 775 1.80 -90.19 -39.17
CA THR A 775 0.52 -89.51 -38.88
C THR A 775 0.51 -89.02 -37.44
N GLY A 776 0.20 -87.74 -37.20
CA GLY A 776 0.06 -87.16 -35.87
C GLY A 776 -1.41 -87.05 -35.43
N SER A 777 -1.66 -87.02 -34.11
CA SER A 777 -2.97 -86.65 -33.55
C SER A 777 -2.80 -85.64 -32.40
N GLY A 778 -3.41 -84.46 -32.54
CA GLY A 778 -3.38 -83.32 -31.62
C GLY A 778 -4.25 -82.19 -32.18
N THR A 779 -4.85 -81.37 -31.31
CA THR A 779 -6.12 -80.66 -31.55
C THR A 779 -6.05 -79.48 -32.53
N ASN A 780 -6.34 -79.72 -33.82
CA ASN A 780 -7.50 -79.10 -34.52
C ASN A 780 -7.70 -79.64 -35.97
N HIS A 781 -8.91 -80.16 -36.20
CA HIS A 781 -9.62 -80.50 -37.46
C HIS A 781 -9.45 -81.89 -38.15
N GLN A 782 -10.31 -82.86 -37.73
CA GLN A 782 -11.08 -83.95 -38.43
C GLN A 782 -10.52 -84.81 -39.61
N PRO A 783 -11.06 -86.04 -39.87
CA PRO A 783 -11.48 -87.16 -39.01
C PRO A 783 -10.70 -88.48 -39.39
N PRO A 784 -10.98 -89.66 -38.78
CA PRO A 784 -9.96 -90.66 -38.44
C PRO A 784 -9.59 -91.59 -39.60
N GLN A 785 -8.38 -92.18 -39.54
CA GLN A 785 -8.22 -93.58 -39.90
C GLN A 785 -6.93 -94.23 -39.39
N THR A 786 -7.13 -95.40 -38.79
CA THR A 786 -6.16 -96.40 -38.33
C THR A 786 -5.75 -97.31 -39.47
N HIS A 787 -4.45 -97.58 -39.68
CA HIS A 787 -3.99 -98.68 -40.53
C HIS A 787 -2.65 -99.29 -40.07
N PRO A 788 -2.39 -100.56 -40.43
CA PRO A 788 -1.33 -101.37 -39.85
C PRO A 788 0.01 -101.05 -40.50
N PHE A 789 1.08 -101.25 -39.72
CA PHE A 789 2.42 -101.42 -40.23
C PHE A 789 2.56 -102.84 -40.76
#